data_AF-A0A2T3QN71-F1
#
_entry.id   AF-A0A2T3QN71-F1
#
_cell.length_a   1.000
_cell.length_b   1.000
_cell.length_c   1.000
_cell.angle_alpha   90.00
_cell.angle_beta   90.00
_cell.angle_gamma   90.00
#
_symmetry.space_group_name_H-M   'P 1'
#
loop_
_entity.id
_entity.type
_entity.pdbx_description
1 polymer ?
#
loop_
_entity_poly.entity_id
_entity_poly.type
_entity_poly.pdbx_seq_one_letter_code
_entity_poly.pdbx_strand_id
1 'polypeptide(L)'
;MNAFWNTWVITLTVLFLAIMVGVILFYWQKRASSDPHRTLDTFDGIQENDGAVPKLLFIAYLISIILTLGYFVLYPGLGNWPGLMHWSSTSQATVPSQTTLEAQYQKAKLNAASPLEELSQNATIVNTGQSLFQTHCAACHGDQGQGQKHFPNLLDNYWLYGGTDQDILHSIKQGRNGVMAGWENILTSEQITHVSQYIASLEPERVVNAPEVNFELGSAIYTENCVACHGEKAQGNPILGAPNLTDNIWLHGGSIDEIKHTIRQGLNNVMPAFQSQLNSLEISAIAAYVKYENKLHIERKQSLDPELIAKGRYLALAGDCIACHTSEGGQPFGGGLGFVTPFGTLYSTNISTHPDYGIGDYTYQDFYDSLHKGKGKNGYLYPAMPYSSYQYVTEEDTRAIWTYLQSIVSVNTVNTENKMIFPSNIRLGLLAWNIAFLDTNPLEYPSYRPATWKRGKYLTMGLGHCSECHTPRNIAQALEPKKLFQGNLIDGWQAPDITAEQLYETGWNIVSLTDFLKTGHSEKGTAFGGMAEVVKNSTRHLTRQDVEAIAEYLIAGDKYNEIEPHIVPIIPPGFGDLANRPVTQTINEIDDSLNIASNTKTGIETLDIQNHEEAMYNLYAQTCGACHGPDGKGRAGIAPALLNNGIIMHKDPYDTIAVAIRGLMPSYMNRGTNFMPMSSFNTVLSDAQLAQLLTFVRNRLGGRTVIITAKDVTNVRKELEKSGYIGAIHQPME
;
A
#
# COMPACT_ATOMS: atom_id res chain seq x y z
N MET A 1 45.17 -36.83 27.79
CA MET A 1 46.42 -36.12 27.45
C MET A 1 47.62 -37.02 27.78
N ASN A 2 48.73 -36.96 27.03
CA ASN A 2 49.89 -37.83 27.31
C ASN A 2 50.59 -37.44 28.64
N ALA A 3 51.43 -38.33 29.18
CA ALA A 3 52.05 -38.14 30.49
C ALA A 3 52.90 -36.85 30.59
N PHE A 4 53.60 -36.50 29.52
CA PHE A 4 54.41 -35.27 29.45
C PHE A 4 53.53 -34.03 29.61
N TRP A 5 52.51 -33.87 28.78
CA TRP A 5 51.62 -32.70 28.80
C TRP A 5 50.79 -32.63 30.08
N ASN A 6 50.40 -33.77 30.65
CA ASN A 6 49.73 -33.84 31.96
C ASN A 6 50.58 -33.23 33.08
N THR A 7 51.82 -33.69 33.20
CA THR A 7 52.75 -33.18 34.20
C THR A 7 53.10 -31.72 33.93
N TRP A 8 53.27 -31.33 32.66
CA TRP A 8 53.59 -29.96 32.25
C TRP A 8 52.51 -28.96 32.67
N VAL A 9 51.24 -29.23 32.36
CA VAL A 9 50.11 -28.36 32.71
C VAL A 9 49.97 -28.24 34.22
N ILE A 10 49.96 -29.35 34.96
CA ILE A 10 49.85 -29.34 36.42
C ILE A 10 50.98 -28.52 37.04
N THR A 11 52.22 -28.72 36.59
CA THR A 11 53.39 -28.03 37.14
C THR A 11 53.32 -26.52 36.91
N LEU A 12 53.01 -26.08 35.69
CA LEU A 12 52.92 -24.66 35.39
C LEU A 12 51.77 -23.97 36.12
N THR A 13 50.60 -24.62 36.22
CA THR A 13 49.44 -24.07 36.93
C THR A 13 49.72 -23.92 38.42
N VAL A 14 50.30 -24.94 39.07
CA VAL A 14 50.66 -24.87 40.49
C VAL A 14 51.76 -23.83 40.73
N LEU A 15 52.78 -23.79 39.86
CA LEU A 15 53.85 -22.80 39.95
C LEU A 15 53.31 -21.37 39.83
N PHE A 16 52.43 -21.12 38.86
CA PHE A 16 51.80 -19.82 38.68
C PHE A 16 50.98 -19.40 39.90
N LEU A 17 50.14 -20.31 40.44
CA LEU A 17 49.35 -20.03 41.64
C LEU A 17 50.25 -19.73 42.85
N ALA A 18 51.35 -20.48 43.02
CA ALA A 18 52.31 -20.22 44.07
C ALA A 18 53.00 -18.85 43.93
N ILE A 19 53.38 -18.46 42.71
CA ILE A 19 53.94 -17.13 42.43
C ILE A 19 52.91 -16.04 42.76
N MET A 20 51.64 -16.20 42.36
CA MET A 20 50.59 -15.22 42.65
C MET A 20 50.33 -15.07 44.15
N VAL A 21 50.28 -16.17 44.90
CA VAL A 21 50.22 -16.13 46.37
C VAL A 21 51.43 -15.39 46.95
N GLY A 22 52.64 -15.66 46.43
CA GLY A 22 53.87 -14.97 46.82
C GLY A 22 53.81 -13.46 46.59
N VAL A 23 53.32 -13.01 45.43
CA VAL A 23 53.13 -11.59 45.10
C VAL A 23 52.15 -10.94 46.08
N ILE A 24 51.00 -11.58 46.32
CA ILE A 24 49.97 -11.08 47.25
C ILE A 24 50.55 -10.92 48.66
N LEU A 25 51.28 -11.93 49.16
CA LEU A 25 51.90 -11.87 50.49
C LEU A 25 53.00 -10.81 50.58
N PHE A 26 53.82 -10.66 49.54
CA PHE A 26 54.87 -9.63 49.48
C PHE A 26 54.28 -8.22 49.58
N TYR A 27 53.27 -7.90 48.76
CA TYR A 27 52.62 -6.59 48.79
C TYR A 27 51.75 -6.38 50.04
N TRP A 28 51.21 -7.45 50.64
CA TRP A 28 50.54 -7.38 51.94
C TRP A 28 51.50 -6.99 53.07
N GLN A 29 52.72 -7.54 53.08
CA GLN A 29 53.74 -7.15 54.06
C GLN A 29 54.20 -5.70 53.86
N LYS A 30 54.44 -5.30 52.61
CA LYS A 30 54.87 -3.92 52.26
C LYS A 30 53.85 -2.85 52.64
N ARG A 31 52.56 -3.22 52.73
CA ARG A 31 51.46 -2.36 53.19
C ARG A 31 51.63 -1.84 54.63
N ALA A 32 52.31 -2.57 55.51
CA ALA A 32 52.52 -2.12 56.89
C ALA A 32 53.53 -0.97 56.98
N SER A 33 54.41 -0.85 55.97
CA SER A 33 55.48 0.13 55.88
C SER A 33 55.22 1.27 54.90
N SER A 34 54.06 1.32 54.25
CA SER A 34 53.71 2.32 53.24
C SER A 34 53.26 3.63 53.86
N ASP A 35 53.75 4.76 53.34
CA ASP A 35 53.38 6.11 53.77
C ASP A 35 52.70 6.90 52.63
N PRO A 36 51.37 7.13 52.69
CA PRO A 36 50.64 7.85 51.64
C PRO A 36 51.10 9.28 51.40
N HIS A 37 51.83 9.89 52.34
CA HIS A 37 52.36 11.25 52.23
C HIS A 37 53.78 11.28 51.67
N ARG A 38 54.39 10.11 51.42
CA ARG A 38 55.70 9.98 50.79
C ARG A 38 55.54 9.82 49.29
N THR A 39 56.05 10.78 48.52
CA THR A 39 56.19 10.66 47.06
C THR A 39 57.40 9.78 46.74
N LEU A 40 57.19 8.75 45.92
CA LEU A 40 58.21 7.81 45.45
C LEU A 40 58.93 8.34 44.22
N ASP A 41 58.18 8.89 43.26
CA ASP A 41 58.70 9.46 42.03
C ASP A 41 57.74 10.52 41.47
N THR A 42 58.24 11.35 40.55
CA THR A 42 57.44 12.37 39.86
C THR A 42 57.72 12.35 38.37
N PHE A 43 56.66 12.24 37.57
CA PHE A 43 56.76 12.26 36.11
C PHE A 43 55.62 13.09 35.52
N ASP A 44 55.96 14.05 34.65
CA ASP A 44 55.00 14.91 33.92
C ASP A 44 53.93 15.57 34.82
N GLY A 45 54.36 16.10 35.97
CA GLY A 45 53.47 16.76 36.93
C GLY A 45 52.62 15.81 37.78
N ILE A 46 52.70 14.49 37.56
CA ILE A 46 52.04 13.46 38.38
C ILE A 46 53.02 12.97 39.45
N GLN A 47 52.54 12.91 40.69
CA GLN A 47 53.30 12.38 41.84
C GLN A 47 52.79 10.99 42.17
N GLU A 48 53.67 9.99 42.14
CA GLU A 48 53.35 8.63 42.60
C GLU A 48 53.67 8.53 44.09
N ASN A 49 52.63 8.35 44.91
CA ASN A 49 52.81 8.23 46.37
C ASN A 49 52.94 6.76 46.78
N ASP A 50 53.62 6.52 47.90
CA ASP A 50 53.77 5.21 48.55
C ASP A 50 52.45 4.79 49.24
N GLY A 51 51.38 4.70 48.45
CA GLY A 51 50.06 4.35 48.91
C GLY A 51 49.92 2.88 49.29
N ALA A 52 49.32 2.61 50.45
CA ALA A 52 48.91 1.27 50.84
C ALA A 52 47.90 0.70 49.83
N VAL A 53 48.16 -0.48 49.27
CA VAL A 53 47.16 -1.20 48.46
C VAL A 53 45.89 -1.45 49.32
N PRO A 54 44.67 -1.16 48.81
CA PRO A 54 43.43 -1.37 49.53
C PRO A 54 43.26 -2.81 50.05
N LYS A 55 42.85 -2.97 51.32
CA LYS A 55 42.59 -4.30 51.93
C LYS A 55 41.58 -5.12 51.12
N LEU A 56 40.59 -4.44 50.53
CA LEU A 56 39.54 -5.06 49.73
C LEU A 56 40.10 -5.81 48.52
N LEU A 57 41.13 -5.27 47.85
CA LEU A 57 41.76 -5.94 46.71
C LEU A 57 42.43 -7.25 47.13
N PHE A 58 43.16 -7.25 48.24
CA PHE A 58 43.77 -8.48 48.77
C PHE A 58 42.74 -9.53 49.14
N ILE A 59 41.65 -9.13 49.79
CA ILE A 59 40.54 -10.03 50.13
C ILE A 59 39.92 -10.60 48.85
N ALA A 60 39.70 -9.77 47.82
CA ALA A 60 39.17 -10.20 46.53
C ALA A 60 40.10 -11.20 45.82
N TYR A 61 41.42 -10.97 45.83
CA TYR A 61 42.40 -11.91 45.27
C TYR A 61 42.43 -13.23 46.03
N LEU A 62 42.34 -13.19 47.37
CA LEU A 62 42.31 -14.40 48.20
C LEU A 62 41.04 -15.22 47.95
N ILE A 63 39.88 -14.58 47.87
CA ILE A 63 38.61 -15.21 47.48
C ILE A 63 38.75 -15.84 46.09
N SER A 64 39.33 -15.12 45.13
CA SER A 64 39.52 -15.62 43.76
C SER A 64 40.40 -16.86 43.72
N ILE A 65 41.48 -16.91 44.51
CA ILE A 65 42.35 -18.09 44.61
C ILE A 65 41.60 -19.27 45.24
N ILE A 66 40.81 -19.03 46.30
CA ILE A 66 40.00 -20.07 46.92
C ILE A 66 38.97 -20.63 45.93
N LEU A 67 38.27 -19.77 45.19
CA LEU A 67 37.32 -20.19 44.15
C LEU A 67 38.03 -20.95 43.02
N THR A 68 39.23 -20.53 42.63
CA THR A 68 40.02 -21.22 41.59
C THR A 68 40.47 -22.60 42.04
N LEU A 69 40.94 -22.74 43.29
CA LEU A 69 41.29 -24.03 43.87
C LEU A 69 40.05 -24.93 43.99
N GLY A 70 38.93 -24.38 44.46
CA GLY A 70 37.64 -25.07 44.48
C GLY A 70 37.20 -25.54 43.09
N TYR A 71 37.36 -24.68 42.08
CA TYR A 71 37.07 -25.02 40.69
C TYR A 71 37.92 -26.19 40.21
N PHE A 72 39.24 -26.19 40.42
CA PHE A 72 40.11 -27.30 40.01
C PHE A 72 39.88 -28.60 40.77
N VAL A 73 39.34 -28.54 41.99
CA VAL A 73 38.91 -29.73 42.73
C VAL A 73 37.62 -30.28 42.12
N LEU A 74 36.65 -29.42 41.79
CA LEU A 74 35.32 -29.83 41.33
C LEU A 74 35.28 -30.19 39.84
N TYR A 75 36.01 -29.46 39.00
CA TYR A 75 35.94 -29.52 37.55
C TYR A 75 37.29 -29.90 36.93
N PRO A 76 37.29 -30.45 35.69
CA PRO A 76 38.53 -30.69 34.96
C PRO A 76 39.26 -29.39 34.65
N GLY A 77 40.60 -29.43 34.77
CA GLY A 77 41.45 -28.26 34.51
C GLY A 77 42.92 -28.44 34.92
N LEU A 78 43.21 -29.39 35.83
CA LEU A 78 44.57 -29.80 36.20
C LEU A 78 45.00 -31.05 35.44
N GLY A 79 45.46 -30.87 34.21
CA GLY A 79 45.95 -31.96 33.37
C GLY A 79 44.84 -32.98 33.06
N ASN A 80 45.05 -34.26 33.41
CA ASN A 80 44.11 -35.37 33.25
C ASN A 80 43.17 -35.55 34.46
N TRP A 81 43.23 -34.68 35.48
CA TRP A 81 42.33 -34.76 36.62
C TRP A 81 40.87 -34.48 36.18
N PRO A 82 39.93 -35.41 36.39
CA PRO A 82 38.54 -35.26 35.90
C PRO A 82 37.66 -34.34 36.76
N GLY A 83 38.12 -33.88 37.93
CA GLY A 83 37.29 -33.21 38.91
C GLY A 83 36.38 -34.17 39.68
N LEU A 84 35.91 -33.75 40.87
CA LEU A 84 34.94 -34.52 41.68
C LEU A 84 33.55 -34.59 41.04
N MET A 85 33.18 -33.62 40.20
CA MET A 85 31.87 -33.60 39.53
C MET A 85 31.84 -34.46 38.26
N HIS A 86 32.98 -35.02 37.84
CA HIS A 86 33.13 -35.80 36.60
C HIS A 86 32.51 -35.11 35.36
N TRP A 87 32.51 -33.78 35.35
CA TRP A 87 31.87 -32.97 34.32
C TRP A 87 32.70 -32.93 33.04
N SER A 88 32.06 -32.98 31.87
CA SER A 88 32.70 -32.73 30.57
C SER A 88 31.79 -31.89 29.68
N SER A 89 32.38 -31.00 28.87
CA SER A 89 31.63 -30.13 27.94
C SER A 89 30.87 -30.92 26.86
N THR A 90 31.33 -32.13 26.52
CA THR A 90 30.67 -33.01 25.53
C THR A 90 29.49 -33.79 26.09
N SER A 91 29.45 -34.02 27.42
CA SER A 91 28.33 -34.74 28.05
C SER A 91 27.03 -33.95 28.00
N GLN A 92 27.06 -32.62 28.20
CA GLN A 92 25.87 -31.77 28.12
C GLN A 92 25.29 -31.62 26.71
N ALA A 93 26.11 -31.76 25.66
CA ALA A 93 25.64 -31.72 24.27
C ALA A 93 25.01 -33.05 23.80
N THR A 94 25.16 -34.13 24.57
CA THR A 94 24.73 -35.49 24.18
C THR A 94 23.75 -36.15 25.14
N VAL A 95 23.31 -35.47 26.21
CA VAL A 95 22.16 -35.93 27.00
C VAL A 95 20.89 -35.68 26.17
N PRO A 96 20.19 -36.72 25.69
CA PRO A 96 18.92 -36.52 24.98
C PRO A 96 17.92 -35.89 25.95
N SER A 97 17.14 -34.94 25.45
CA SER A 97 15.88 -34.50 26.06
C SER A 97 15.07 -35.71 26.57
N GLN A 98 14.43 -35.58 27.74
CA GLN A 98 13.78 -36.68 28.47
C GLN A 98 12.59 -37.36 27.74
N THR A 99 12.27 -36.97 26.50
CA THR A 99 11.57 -37.82 25.53
C THR A 99 12.08 -37.51 24.13
N THR A 100 12.72 -38.48 23.45
CA THR A 100 13.00 -38.35 22.01
C THR A 100 11.68 -38.33 21.24
N LEU A 101 11.65 -37.74 20.04
CA LEU A 101 10.45 -37.69 19.19
C LEU A 101 9.89 -39.10 18.97
N GLU A 102 10.76 -40.10 18.83
CA GLU A 102 10.38 -41.52 18.77
C GLU A 102 9.55 -41.95 19.97
N ALA A 103 9.96 -41.59 21.20
CA ALA A 103 9.23 -41.95 22.41
C ALA A 103 7.84 -41.28 22.45
N GLN A 104 7.71 -40.06 21.92
CA GLN A 104 6.43 -39.36 21.81
C GLN A 104 5.47 -40.08 20.86
N TYR A 105 5.95 -40.45 19.67
CA TYR A 105 5.18 -41.23 18.69
C TYR A 105 4.78 -42.60 19.23
N GLN A 106 5.71 -43.32 19.86
CA GLN A 106 5.43 -44.63 20.48
C GLN A 106 4.39 -44.53 21.59
N LYS A 107 4.48 -43.53 22.47
CA LYS A 107 3.50 -43.28 23.53
C LYS A 107 2.11 -42.98 22.96
N ALA A 108 2.05 -42.26 21.85
CA ALA A 108 0.81 -41.95 21.13
C ALA A 108 0.28 -43.14 20.29
N LYS A 109 1.06 -44.22 20.13
CA LYS A 109 0.79 -45.32 19.19
C LYS A 109 0.70 -44.86 17.72
N LEU A 110 1.45 -43.82 17.38
CA LEU A 110 1.53 -43.23 16.04
C LEU A 110 2.89 -43.53 15.41
N ASN A 111 2.98 -43.37 14.10
CA ASN A 111 4.23 -43.46 13.35
C ASN A 111 4.28 -42.41 12.22
N ALA A 112 5.40 -42.33 11.49
CA ALA A 112 5.58 -41.35 10.43
C ALA A 112 4.61 -41.49 9.24
N ALA A 113 3.95 -42.64 9.09
CA ALA A 113 2.95 -42.91 8.06
C ALA A 113 1.50 -42.79 8.57
N SER A 114 1.30 -42.44 9.84
CA SER A 114 -0.03 -42.10 10.36
C SER A 114 -0.60 -40.91 9.58
N PRO A 115 -1.94 -40.85 9.37
CA PRO A 115 -2.58 -39.71 8.72
C PRO A 115 -2.21 -38.39 9.40
N LEU A 116 -1.98 -37.32 8.63
CA LEU A 116 -1.59 -36.03 9.20
C LEU A 116 -2.70 -35.44 10.08
N GLU A 117 -3.97 -35.78 9.81
CA GLU A 117 -5.09 -35.38 10.66
C GLU A 117 -5.02 -35.99 12.07
N GLU A 118 -4.49 -37.21 12.22
CA GLU A 118 -4.31 -37.84 13.53
C GLU A 118 -3.09 -37.25 14.25
N LEU A 119 -2.01 -37.01 13.51
CA LEU A 119 -0.78 -36.39 14.04
C LEU A 119 -1.01 -34.95 14.48
N SER A 120 -1.79 -34.16 13.74
CA SER A 120 -2.10 -32.76 14.05
C SER A 120 -2.95 -32.58 15.31
N GLN A 121 -3.61 -33.64 15.79
CA GLN A 121 -4.38 -33.63 17.03
C GLN A 121 -3.51 -33.89 18.28
N ASN A 122 -2.27 -34.34 18.11
CA ASN A 122 -1.36 -34.59 19.22
C ASN A 122 -0.50 -33.36 19.52
N ALA A 123 -0.84 -32.64 20.59
CA ALA A 123 -0.15 -31.41 20.99
C ALA A 123 1.37 -31.57 21.17
N THR A 124 1.85 -32.73 21.64
CA THR A 124 3.30 -32.95 21.82
C THR A 124 4.03 -33.07 20.47
N ILE A 125 3.42 -33.77 19.50
CA ILE A 125 3.97 -33.90 18.14
C ILE A 125 3.91 -32.54 17.44
N VAL A 126 2.80 -31.81 17.54
CA VAL A 126 2.62 -30.48 16.96
C VAL A 126 3.63 -29.48 17.52
N ASN A 127 3.83 -29.42 18.84
CA ASN A 127 4.81 -28.51 19.45
C ASN A 127 6.25 -28.82 19.02
N THR A 128 6.59 -30.10 18.86
CA THR A 128 7.90 -30.49 18.30
C THR A 128 8.00 -30.09 16.84
N GLY A 129 6.95 -30.33 16.05
CA GLY A 129 6.83 -29.91 14.66
C GLY A 129 6.96 -28.40 14.47
N GLN A 130 6.36 -27.60 15.36
CA GLN A 130 6.49 -26.14 15.39
C GLN A 130 7.95 -25.71 15.58
N SER A 131 8.64 -26.31 16.56
CA SER A 131 10.04 -25.98 16.85
C SER A 131 10.96 -26.31 15.66
N LEU A 132 10.70 -27.46 15.01
CA LEU A 132 11.39 -27.85 13.79
C LEU A 132 11.06 -26.90 12.63
N PHE A 133 9.79 -26.54 12.46
CA PHE A 133 9.34 -25.60 11.43
C PHE A 133 10.00 -24.22 11.61
N GLN A 134 10.06 -23.69 12.83
CA GLN A 134 10.74 -22.44 13.14
C GLN A 134 12.24 -22.48 12.76
N THR A 135 12.89 -23.62 12.98
CA THR A 135 14.31 -23.78 12.68
C THR A 135 14.59 -23.95 11.19
N HIS A 136 13.72 -24.66 10.46
CA HIS A 136 14.00 -25.12 9.09
C HIS A 136 13.17 -24.45 8.00
N CYS A 137 12.00 -23.90 8.31
CA CYS A 137 10.99 -23.48 7.33
C CYS A 137 10.59 -22.00 7.45
N ALA A 138 10.57 -21.45 8.67
CA ALA A 138 10.02 -20.12 8.94
C ALA A 138 10.72 -18.98 8.17
N ALA A 139 12.03 -19.08 7.91
CA ALA A 139 12.76 -18.06 7.15
C ALA A 139 12.20 -17.82 5.74
N CYS A 140 11.56 -18.84 5.15
CA CYS A 140 10.93 -18.75 3.83
C CYS A 140 9.40 -18.62 3.94
N HIS A 141 8.76 -19.42 4.79
CA HIS A 141 7.30 -19.51 4.85
C HIS A 141 6.66 -18.64 5.95
N GLY A 142 7.42 -17.80 6.64
CA GLY A 142 6.96 -17.04 7.81
C GLY A 142 6.81 -17.91 9.06
N ASP A 143 6.76 -17.28 10.23
CA ASP A 143 6.85 -17.96 11.53
C ASP A 143 5.76 -19.02 11.79
N GLN A 144 4.58 -18.84 11.21
CA GLN A 144 3.45 -19.75 11.30
C GLN A 144 3.17 -20.50 9.99
N GLY A 145 3.92 -20.21 8.92
CA GLY A 145 3.60 -20.74 7.58
C GLY A 145 2.69 -19.84 6.76
N GLN A 146 2.45 -18.60 7.18
CA GLN A 146 1.60 -17.62 6.47
C GLN A 146 2.12 -17.18 5.09
N GLY A 147 3.35 -17.56 4.73
CA GLY A 147 4.00 -17.20 3.47
C GLY A 147 4.54 -15.76 3.46
N GLN A 148 5.22 -15.43 2.37
CA GLN A 148 5.68 -14.08 2.06
C GLN A 148 5.85 -13.93 0.54
N LYS A 149 6.19 -12.74 0.05
CA LYS A 149 6.45 -12.58 -1.39
C LYS A 149 7.50 -13.61 -1.85
N HIS A 150 7.19 -14.33 -2.92
CA HIS A 150 7.92 -15.47 -3.50
C HIS A 150 7.83 -16.82 -2.76
N PHE A 151 7.23 -16.88 -1.57
CA PHE A 151 7.08 -18.13 -0.81
C PHE A 151 5.62 -18.41 -0.42
N PRO A 152 5.08 -19.59 -0.72
CA PRO A 152 3.65 -19.84 -0.62
C PRO A 152 3.18 -19.81 0.84
N ASN A 153 1.95 -19.34 1.01
CA ASN A 153 1.20 -19.46 2.25
C ASN A 153 0.75 -20.91 2.43
N LEU A 154 1.18 -21.54 3.52
CA LEU A 154 0.88 -22.92 3.87
C LEU A 154 -0.39 -23.03 4.74
N LEU A 155 -0.98 -21.90 5.13
CA LEU A 155 -2.18 -21.84 5.97
C LEU A 155 -3.48 -21.81 5.18
N ASP A 156 -3.43 -21.46 3.89
CA ASP A 156 -4.61 -21.46 3.04
C ASP A 156 -4.84 -22.81 2.34
N ASN A 157 -5.87 -22.86 1.49
CA ASN A 157 -6.24 -24.06 0.75
C ASN A 157 -5.65 -24.09 -0.67
N TYR A 158 -4.74 -23.18 -0.99
CA TYR A 158 -4.14 -23.07 -2.31
C TYR A 158 -2.77 -23.77 -2.35
N TRP A 159 -2.76 -24.96 -2.94
CA TRP A 159 -1.58 -25.82 -3.00
C TRP A 159 -1.06 -25.98 -4.43
N LEU A 160 0.10 -25.37 -4.72
CA LEU A 160 0.75 -25.44 -6.04
C LEU A 160 1.08 -26.88 -6.48
N TYR A 161 1.40 -27.77 -5.55
CA TYR A 161 1.82 -29.16 -5.84
C TYR A 161 0.87 -30.21 -5.24
N GLY A 162 -0.39 -29.84 -5.01
CA GLY A 162 -1.36 -30.68 -4.32
C GLY A 162 -1.27 -30.57 -2.80
N GLY A 163 -2.41 -30.70 -2.12
CA GLY A 163 -2.56 -30.52 -0.67
C GLY A 163 -2.90 -31.79 0.10
N THR A 164 -2.73 -32.97 -0.51
CA THR A 164 -2.93 -34.24 0.20
C THR A 164 -1.79 -34.49 1.19
N ASP A 165 -2.00 -35.36 2.18
CA ASP A 165 -0.95 -35.75 3.14
C ASP A 165 0.32 -36.22 2.43
N GLN A 166 0.16 -36.99 1.34
CA GLN A 166 1.28 -37.47 0.54
C GLN A 166 1.99 -36.34 -0.21
N ASP A 167 1.25 -35.37 -0.75
CA ASP A 167 1.84 -34.23 -1.46
C ASP A 167 2.64 -33.32 -0.53
N ILE A 168 2.13 -33.06 0.68
CA ILE A 168 2.79 -32.25 1.70
C ILE A 168 4.08 -32.96 2.15
N LEU A 169 3.98 -34.23 2.55
CA LEU A 169 5.13 -35.04 2.95
C LEU A 169 6.17 -35.16 1.83
N HIS A 170 5.73 -35.32 0.58
CA HIS A 170 6.62 -35.36 -0.58
C HIS A 170 7.35 -34.03 -0.77
N SER A 171 6.64 -32.90 -0.67
CA SER A 171 7.22 -31.56 -0.82
C SER A 171 8.31 -31.30 0.21
N ILE A 172 8.07 -31.66 1.48
CA ILE A 172 9.08 -31.50 2.55
C ILE A 172 10.25 -32.47 2.32
N LYS A 173 9.96 -33.73 1.99
CA LYS A 173 10.99 -34.78 1.89
C LYS A 173 11.89 -34.61 0.66
N GLN A 174 11.30 -34.47 -0.52
CA GLN A 174 12.00 -34.43 -1.81
C GLN A 174 12.23 -33.01 -2.34
N GLY A 175 11.66 -31.99 -1.69
CA GLY A 175 11.64 -30.65 -2.24
C GLY A 175 10.70 -30.52 -3.43
N ARG A 176 10.65 -29.33 -4.01
CA ARG A 176 9.92 -29.01 -5.25
C ARG A 176 10.75 -28.07 -6.09
N ASN A 177 10.64 -28.22 -7.41
CA ASN A 177 11.26 -27.31 -8.36
C ASN A 177 10.25 -26.92 -9.43
N GLY A 178 9.85 -25.66 -9.43
CA GLY A 178 8.90 -25.09 -10.39
C GLY A 178 9.63 -24.18 -11.34
N VAL A 179 9.62 -24.51 -12.62
CA VAL A 179 10.33 -23.76 -13.65
C VAL A 179 9.32 -23.16 -14.63
N MET A 180 9.39 -21.84 -14.80
CA MET A 180 8.73 -21.12 -15.88
C MET A 180 9.82 -20.57 -16.79
N ALA A 181 9.80 -20.93 -18.08
CA ALA A 181 10.77 -20.39 -19.03
C ALA A 181 10.59 -18.88 -19.18
N GLY A 182 11.70 -18.15 -19.34
CA GLY A 182 11.69 -16.74 -19.73
C GLY A 182 11.41 -16.60 -21.22
N TRP A 183 10.48 -15.71 -21.57
CA TRP A 183 9.99 -15.55 -22.93
C TRP A 183 10.61 -14.37 -23.69
N GLU A 184 11.58 -13.66 -23.09
CA GLU A 184 12.21 -12.48 -23.71
C GLU A 184 12.88 -12.73 -25.07
N ASN A 185 13.30 -13.97 -25.33
CA ASN A 185 13.94 -14.36 -26.58
C ASN A 185 12.95 -14.85 -27.65
N ILE A 186 11.67 -15.00 -27.29
CA ILE A 186 10.61 -15.54 -28.16
C ILE A 186 9.56 -14.46 -28.44
N LEU A 187 9.17 -13.70 -27.42
CA LEU A 187 8.15 -12.67 -27.49
C LEU A 187 8.79 -11.28 -27.45
N THR A 188 8.26 -10.36 -28.26
CA THR A 188 8.65 -8.95 -28.18
C THR A 188 8.17 -8.33 -26.86
N SER A 189 8.77 -7.20 -26.45
CA SER A 189 8.31 -6.47 -25.26
C SER A 189 6.85 -6.03 -25.34
N GLU A 190 6.34 -5.78 -26.55
CA GLU A 190 4.93 -5.44 -26.79
C GLU A 190 4.04 -6.67 -26.60
N GLN A 191 4.41 -7.82 -27.17
CA GLN A 191 3.70 -9.09 -26.97
C GLN A 191 3.64 -9.49 -25.49
N ILE A 192 4.76 -9.34 -24.75
CA ILE A 192 4.82 -9.58 -23.30
C ILE A 192 3.83 -8.65 -22.56
N THR A 193 3.75 -7.37 -22.96
CA THR A 193 2.78 -6.44 -22.38
C THR A 193 1.35 -6.90 -22.62
N HIS A 194 0.99 -7.27 -23.85
CA HIS A 194 -0.36 -7.72 -24.20
C HIS A 194 -0.77 -8.98 -23.45
N VAL A 195 0.07 -10.02 -23.42
CA VAL A 195 -0.26 -11.26 -22.69
C VAL A 195 -0.34 -11.03 -21.18
N SER A 196 0.50 -10.14 -20.62
CA SER A 196 0.44 -9.79 -19.20
C SER A 196 -0.85 -9.05 -18.84
N GLN A 197 -1.30 -8.14 -19.70
CA GLN A 197 -2.58 -7.44 -19.53
C GLN A 197 -3.76 -8.40 -19.65
N TYR A 198 -3.71 -9.34 -20.61
CA TYR A 198 -4.71 -10.41 -20.73
C TYR A 198 -4.75 -11.28 -19.48
N ILE A 199 -3.62 -11.80 -19.01
CA ILE A 199 -3.54 -12.63 -17.80
C ILE A 199 -4.08 -11.87 -16.59
N ALA A 200 -3.67 -10.61 -16.40
CA ALA A 200 -4.19 -9.76 -15.34
C ALA A 200 -5.72 -9.57 -15.43
N SER A 201 -6.30 -9.57 -16.63
CA SER A 201 -7.75 -9.42 -16.85
C SER A 201 -8.56 -10.69 -16.60
N LEU A 202 -7.90 -11.84 -16.39
CA LEU A 202 -8.58 -13.11 -16.08
C LEU A 202 -9.12 -13.14 -14.64
N GLU A 203 -8.57 -12.32 -13.75
CA GLU A 203 -9.13 -12.09 -12.42
C GLU A 203 -10.43 -11.26 -12.55
N PRO A 204 -11.61 -11.79 -12.16
CA PRO A 204 -12.90 -11.19 -12.51
C PRO A 204 -13.12 -9.75 -12.02
N GLU A 205 -12.51 -9.37 -10.90
CA GLU A 205 -12.70 -8.07 -10.26
C GLU A 205 -11.57 -7.08 -10.60
N ARG A 206 -10.55 -7.51 -11.35
CA ARG A 206 -9.38 -6.69 -11.62
C ARG A 206 -9.58 -5.78 -12.82
N VAL A 207 -9.45 -4.48 -12.59
CA VAL A 207 -9.45 -3.48 -13.65
C VAL A 207 -8.05 -3.34 -14.22
N VAL A 208 -7.88 -3.77 -15.48
CA VAL A 208 -6.63 -3.58 -16.23
C VAL A 208 -6.77 -2.36 -17.12
N ASN A 209 -5.94 -1.35 -16.88
CA ASN A 209 -5.95 -0.11 -17.64
C ASN A 209 -5.28 -0.30 -19.03
N ALA A 210 -5.96 -0.98 -19.96
CA ALA A 210 -5.47 -1.22 -21.33
C ALA A 210 -6.59 -1.21 -22.39
N PRO A 211 -6.27 -0.87 -23.66
CA PRO A 211 -7.20 -0.99 -24.78
C PRO A 211 -7.71 -2.42 -25.00
N GLU A 212 -8.92 -2.58 -25.55
CA GLU A 212 -9.50 -3.91 -25.81
C GLU A 212 -8.62 -4.79 -26.69
N VAL A 213 -8.05 -4.20 -27.76
CA VAL A 213 -7.19 -4.91 -28.72
C VAL A 213 -5.98 -5.58 -28.05
N ASN A 214 -5.48 -5.03 -26.93
CA ASN A 214 -4.38 -5.63 -26.20
C ASN A 214 -4.77 -6.96 -25.56
N PHE A 215 -6.02 -7.10 -25.09
CA PHE A 215 -6.51 -8.35 -24.51
C PHE A 215 -6.73 -9.41 -25.59
N GLU A 216 -7.23 -9.03 -26.77
CA GLU A 216 -7.40 -9.94 -27.91
C GLU A 216 -6.04 -10.49 -28.38
N LEU A 217 -5.06 -9.61 -28.57
CA LEU A 217 -3.68 -9.99 -28.91
C LEU A 217 -3.04 -10.83 -27.80
N GLY A 218 -3.23 -10.45 -26.54
CA GLY A 218 -2.72 -11.18 -25.39
C GLY A 218 -3.32 -12.59 -25.25
N SER A 219 -4.61 -12.74 -25.53
CA SER A 219 -5.31 -14.03 -25.51
C SER A 219 -4.78 -15.00 -26.57
N ALA A 220 -4.49 -14.50 -27.78
CA ALA A 220 -3.85 -15.29 -28.83
C ALA A 220 -2.46 -15.79 -28.41
N ILE A 221 -1.63 -14.90 -27.85
CA ILE A 221 -0.29 -15.25 -27.34
C ILE A 221 -0.38 -16.27 -26.21
N TYR A 222 -1.33 -16.08 -25.28
CA TYR A 222 -1.57 -17.03 -24.18
C TYR A 222 -1.93 -18.42 -24.71
N THR A 223 -2.83 -18.48 -25.68
CA THR A 223 -3.30 -19.73 -26.29
C THR A 223 -2.15 -20.49 -26.96
N GLU A 224 -1.27 -19.79 -27.65
CA GLU A 224 -0.14 -20.38 -28.37
C GLU A 224 0.99 -20.83 -27.45
N ASN A 225 1.26 -20.11 -26.35
CA ASN A 225 2.51 -20.25 -25.59
C ASN A 225 2.31 -20.73 -24.14
N CYS A 226 1.18 -20.45 -23.49
CA CYS A 226 1.01 -20.60 -22.04
C CYS A 226 0.12 -21.78 -21.65
N VAL A 227 -0.83 -22.16 -22.51
CA VAL A 227 -1.84 -23.20 -22.25
C VAL A 227 -1.24 -24.56 -21.89
N ALA A 228 -0.10 -24.91 -22.47
CA ALA A 228 0.56 -26.20 -22.22
C ALA A 228 0.88 -26.44 -20.73
N CYS A 229 1.16 -25.36 -19.99
CA CYS A 229 1.50 -25.44 -18.57
C CYS A 229 0.35 -24.96 -17.66
N HIS A 230 -0.34 -23.89 -18.04
CA HIS A 230 -1.37 -23.26 -17.19
C HIS A 230 -2.82 -23.72 -17.51
N GLY A 231 -3.00 -24.52 -18.56
CA GLY A 231 -4.30 -25.00 -19.02
C GLY A 231 -5.06 -23.98 -19.86
N GLU A 232 -6.04 -24.44 -20.64
CA GLU A 232 -6.82 -23.57 -21.55
C GLU A 232 -7.58 -22.47 -20.80
N LYS A 233 -8.06 -22.79 -19.60
CA LYS A 233 -8.78 -21.86 -18.72
C LYS A 233 -7.86 -21.13 -17.74
N ALA A 234 -6.55 -21.25 -17.88
CA ALA A 234 -5.56 -20.67 -16.98
C ALA A 234 -5.68 -21.08 -15.51
N GLN A 235 -6.27 -22.25 -15.22
CA GLN A 235 -6.50 -22.75 -13.86
C GLN A 235 -5.27 -23.38 -13.21
N GLY A 236 -4.13 -23.42 -13.91
CA GLY A 236 -2.88 -24.00 -13.43
C GLY A 236 -2.79 -25.52 -13.62
N ASN A 237 -1.65 -26.07 -13.23
CA ASN A 237 -1.37 -27.51 -13.30
C ASN A 237 -0.52 -27.94 -12.08
N PRO A 238 -1.12 -28.62 -11.09
CA PRO A 238 -0.42 -29.01 -9.87
C PRO A 238 0.73 -29.99 -10.08
N ILE A 239 0.73 -30.77 -11.17
CA ILE A 239 1.83 -31.70 -11.49
C ILE A 239 3.10 -30.92 -11.81
N LEU A 240 2.95 -29.77 -12.47
CA LEU A 240 4.06 -28.89 -12.85
C LEU A 240 4.36 -27.81 -11.80
N GLY A 241 3.50 -27.64 -10.79
CA GLY A 241 3.55 -26.48 -9.91
C GLY A 241 3.12 -25.18 -10.59
N ALA A 242 2.42 -25.26 -11.74
CA ALA A 242 1.98 -24.09 -12.47
C ALA A 242 0.76 -23.46 -11.76
N PRO A 243 0.81 -22.18 -11.36
CA PRO A 243 -0.27 -21.55 -10.62
C PRO A 243 -1.52 -21.33 -11.47
N ASN A 244 -2.66 -21.23 -10.79
CA ASN A 244 -3.88 -20.64 -11.31
C ASN A 244 -3.65 -19.15 -11.56
N LEU A 245 -4.02 -18.66 -12.75
CA LEU A 245 -3.87 -17.28 -13.16
C LEU A 245 -5.21 -16.52 -13.19
N THR A 246 -6.33 -17.19 -12.84
CA THR A 246 -7.67 -16.58 -12.81
C THR A 246 -8.11 -16.16 -11.41
N ASP A 247 -7.30 -16.42 -10.38
CA ASP A 247 -7.56 -16.01 -9.01
C ASP A 247 -6.67 -14.81 -8.61
N ASN A 248 -6.77 -14.40 -7.35
CA ASN A 248 -6.03 -13.29 -6.79
C ASN A 248 -4.83 -13.73 -5.94
N ILE A 249 -4.38 -14.98 -6.08
CA ILE A 249 -3.29 -15.56 -5.27
C ILE A 249 -1.97 -15.49 -6.04
N TRP A 250 -1.27 -14.38 -5.87
CA TRP A 250 -0.01 -14.10 -6.58
C TRP A 250 1.22 -14.30 -5.69
N LEU A 251 1.99 -15.35 -5.99
CA LEU A 251 3.25 -15.65 -5.29
C LEU A 251 4.36 -14.64 -5.62
N HIS A 252 4.50 -14.25 -6.88
CA HIS A 252 5.57 -13.35 -7.37
C HIS A 252 5.11 -11.91 -7.56
N GLY A 253 3.99 -11.55 -6.93
CA GLY A 253 3.34 -10.26 -7.13
C GLY A 253 2.40 -10.27 -8.33
N GLY A 254 1.27 -9.58 -8.16
CA GLY A 254 0.16 -9.62 -9.09
C GLY A 254 0.14 -8.44 -10.05
N SER A 255 0.96 -7.40 -9.87
CA SER A 255 0.89 -6.21 -10.74
C SER A 255 1.23 -6.53 -12.19
N ILE A 256 0.81 -5.67 -13.12
CA ILE A 256 1.07 -5.90 -14.55
C ILE A 256 2.58 -5.94 -14.80
N ASP A 257 3.36 -5.09 -14.14
CA ASP A 257 4.81 -5.07 -14.29
C ASP A 257 5.50 -6.29 -13.68
N GLU A 258 5.00 -6.83 -12.56
CA GLU A 258 5.49 -8.08 -12.01
C GLU A 258 5.14 -9.29 -12.89
N ILE A 259 3.93 -9.31 -13.47
CA ILE A 259 3.54 -10.33 -14.46
C ILE A 259 4.46 -10.22 -15.69
N LYS A 260 4.67 -9.00 -16.23
CA LYS A 260 5.59 -8.76 -17.35
C LYS A 260 7.01 -9.23 -17.03
N HIS A 261 7.51 -8.89 -15.84
CA HIS A 261 8.84 -9.30 -15.39
C HIS A 261 8.95 -10.83 -15.31
N THR A 262 7.95 -11.47 -14.71
CA THR A 262 7.84 -12.93 -14.59
C THR A 262 7.84 -13.61 -15.96
N ILE A 263 7.03 -13.13 -16.91
CA ILE A 263 6.98 -13.69 -18.26
C ILE A 263 8.29 -13.46 -19.01
N ARG A 264 8.89 -12.27 -18.86
CA ARG A 264 10.14 -11.92 -19.53
C ARG A 264 11.31 -12.77 -19.05
N GLN A 265 11.54 -12.82 -17.74
CA GLN A 265 12.71 -13.45 -17.12
C GLN A 265 12.49 -14.95 -16.82
N GLY A 266 11.23 -15.38 -16.69
CA GLY A 266 10.90 -16.70 -16.18
C GLY A 266 11.07 -16.81 -14.67
N LEU A 267 10.87 -18.02 -14.15
CA LEU A 267 11.00 -18.36 -12.74
C LEU A 267 11.74 -19.69 -12.59
N ASN A 268 12.50 -19.81 -11.50
CA ASN A 268 13.14 -21.05 -11.08
C ASN A 268 12.96 -21.20 -9.56
N ASN A 269 11.75 -21.59 -9.17
CA ASN A 269 11.34 -21.68 -7.78
C ASN A 269 11.80 -23.00 -7.17
N VAL A 270 12.55 -22.92 -6.07
CA VAL A 270 13.08 -24.11 -5.39
C VAL A 270 12.60 -24.15 -3.94
N MET A 271 11.87 -25.20 -3.59
CA MET A 271 11.72 -25.67 -2.21
C MET A 271 12.76 -26.78 -1.99
N PRO A 272 13.76 -26.59 -1.10
CA PRO A 272 14.80 -27.58 -0.90
C PRO A 272 14.26 -28.88 -0.30
N ALA A 273 14.94 -29.99 -0.59
CA ALA A 273 14.65 -31.29 0.01
C ALA A 273 15.21 -31.37 1.43
N PHE A 274 14.40 -31.84 2.39
CA PHE A 274 14.84 -31.97 3.79
C PHE A 274 15.21 -33.39 4.21
N GLN A 275 15.08 -34.40 3.33
CA GLN A 275 15.38 -35.81 3.68
C GLN A 275 16.81 -36.09 4.14
N SER A 276 17.78 -35.21 3.83
CA SER A 276 19.16 -35.34 4.28
C SER A 276 19.43 -34.69 5.64
N GLN A 277 18.52 -33.82 6.10
CA GLN A 277 18.65 -33.07 7.36
C GLN A 277 17.69 -33.58 8.42
N LEU A 278 16.53 -34.09 8.02
CA LEU A 278 15.44 -34.52 8.88
C LEU A 278 15.07 -35.98 8.60
N ASN A 279 14.81 -36.71 9.67
CA ASN A 279 14.30 -38.08 9.60
C ASN A 279 12.78 -38.08 9.34
N SER A 280 12.20 -39.26 9.10
CA SER A 280 10.78 -39.38 8.73
C SER A 280 9.80 -38.91 9.82
N LEU A 281 10.14 -39.07 11.10
CA LEU A 281 9.30 -38.62 12.22
C LEU A 281 9.32 -37.09 12.35
N GLU A 282 10.49 -36.49 12.14
CA GLU A 282 10.65 -35.03 12.12
C GLU A 282 9.87 -34.41 10.96
N ILE A 283 9.99 -34.98 9.76
CA ILE A 283 9.23 -34.55 8.57
C ILE A 283 7.73 -34.68 8.82
N SER A 284 7.24 -35.79 9.37
CA SER A 284 5.82 -35.96 9.66
C SER A 284 5.34 -35.04 10.79
N ALA A 285 6.20 -34.69 11.76
CA ALA A 285 5.87 -33.71 12.79
C ALA A 285 5.73 -32.30 12.22
N ILE A 286 6.64 -31.88 11.31
CA ILE A 286 6.49 -30.60 10.59
C ILE A 286 5.20 -30.58 9.78
N ALA A 287 4.92 -31.64 9.02
CA ALA A 287 3.71 -31.74 8.22
C ALA A 287 2.44 -31.69 9.09
N ALA A 288 2.47 -32.33 10.27
CA ALA A 288 1.40 -32.28 11.25
C ALA A 288 1.19 -30.87 11.82
N TYR A 289 2.27 -30.12 12.08
CA TYR A 289 2.20 -28.72 12.49
C TYR A 289 1.57 -27.84 11.39
N VAL A 290 2.02 -27.96 10.14
CA VAL A 290 1.42 -27.23 9.01
C VAL A 290 -0.07 -27.55 8.89
N LYS A 291 -0.46 -28.83 9.02
CA LYS A 291 -1.85 -29.26 9.00
C LYS A 291 -2.65 -28.68 10.17
N TYR A 292 -2.06 -28.64 11.37
CA TYR A 292 -2.66 -28.04 12.56
C TYR A 292 -2.93 -26.55 12.37
N GLU A 293 -1.94 -25.77 11.93
CA GLU A 293 -2.10 -24.33 11.70
C GLU A 293 -3.08 -24.03 10.56
N ASN A 294 -3.05 -24.79 9.47
CA ASN A 294 -4.05 -24.71 8.40
C ASN A 294 -5.46 -24.96 8.94
N LYS A 295 -5.64 -25.99 9.78
CA LYS A 295 -6.93 -26.28 10.42
C LYS A 295 -7.39 -25.12 11.31
N LEU A 296 -6.52 -24.58 12.17
CA LEU A 296 -6.84 -23.42 13.01
C LEU A 296 -7.24 -22.20 12.17
N HIS A 297 -6.54 -21.95 11.06
CA HIS A 297 -6.85 -20.86 10.15
C HIS A 297 -8.23 -21.05 9.49
N ILE A 298 -8.53 -22.27 9.02
CA ILE A 298 -9.84 -22.63 8.45
C ILE A 298 -10.95 -22.51 9.50
N GLU A 299 -10.76 -23.04 10.71
CA GLU A 299 -11.73 -22.98 11.80
C GLU A 299 -11.99 -21.53 12.24
N ARG A 300 -10.93 -20.71 12.33
CA ARG A 300 -11.08 -19.26 12.56
C ARG A 300 -11.93 -18.64 11.46
N LYS A 301 -11.64 -18.91 10.20
CA LYS A 301 -12.39 -18.35 9.06
C LYS A 301 -13.84 -18.84 9.01
N GLN A 302 -14.09 -20.10 9.35
CA GLN A 302 -15.42 -20.69 9.46
C GLN A 302 -16.20 -20.15 10.66
N SER A 303 -15.52 -19.69 11.72
CA SER A 303 -16.16 -19.04 12.88
C SER A 303 -16.66 -17.63 12.56
N LEU A 304 -16.14 -17.01 11.50
CA LEU A 304 -16.59 -15.70 11.04
C LEU A 304 -17.88 -15.85 10.24
N ASP A 305 -18.85 -14.99 10.51
CA ASP A 305 -20.13 -14.96 9.82
C ASP A 305 -19.93 -14.62 8.32
N PRO A 306 -20.26 -15.52 7.38
CA PRO A 306 -20.10 -15.28 5.95
C PRO A 306 -20.90 -14.08 5.43
N GLU A 307 -22.08 -13.81 5.99
CA GLU A 307 -22.89 -12.64 5.61
C GLU A 307 -22.20 -11.35 6.06
N LEU A 308 -21.61 -11.37 7.26
CA LEU A 308 -20.87 -10.24 7.81
C LEU A 308 -19.55 -10.00 7.05
N ILE A 309 -18.87 -11.06 6.58
CA ILE A 309 -17.72 -10.95 5.66
C ILE A 309 -18.15 -10.28 4.35
N ALA A 310 -19.26 -10.74 3.74
CA ALA A 310 -19.74 -10.18 2.47
C ALA A 310 -20.12 -8.70 2.63
N LYS A 311 -20.82 -8.35 3.71
CA LYS A 311 -21.15 -6.97 4.07
C LYS A 311 -19.88 -6.15 4.31
N GLY A 312 -18.92 -6.69 5.05
CA GLY A 312 -17.64 -6.05 5.33
C GLY A 312 -16.81 -5.78 4.08
N ARG A 313 -16.79 -6.72 3.13
CA ARG A 313 -16.16 -6.54 1.82
C ARG A 313 -16.81 -5.39 1.06
N TYR A 314 -18.14 -5.36 1.01
CA TYR A 314 -18.88 -4.27 0.35
C TYR A 314 -18.56 -2.90 0.96
N LEU A 315 -18.49 -2.82 2.29
CA LEU A 315 -18.18 -1.58 3.00
C LEU A 315 -16.71 -1.19 2.90
N ALA A 316 -15.78 -2.14 2.84
CA ALA A 316 -14.35 -1.87 2.59
C ALA A 316 -14.11 -1.34 1.17
N LEU A 317 -14.89 -1.81 0.19
CA LEU A 317 -14.93 -1.23 -1.16
C LEU A 317 -15.52 0.18 -1.11
N ALA A 318 -16.64 0.40 -0.43
CA ALA A 318 -17.21 1.74 -0.23
C ALA A 318 -16.23 2.72 0.42
N GLY A 319 -15.47 2.22 1.40
CA GLY A 319 -14.40 2.92 2.12
C GLY A 319 -13.15 3.18 1.29
N ASP A 320 -13.04 2.62 0.09
CA ASP A 320 -11.84 2.68 -0.74
C ASP A 320 -10.57 2.18 -0.01
N CYS A 321 -10.71 1.23 0.92
CA CYS A 321 -9.61 0.81 1.80
C CYS A 321 -8.43 0.25 1.01
N ILE A 322 -8.71 -0.49 -0.07
CA ILE A 322 -7.69 -1.15 -0.89
C ILE A 322 -6.83 -0.15 -1.68
N ALA A 323 -7.39 1.00 -2.10
CA ALA A 323 -6.66 2.01 -2.87
C ALA A 323 -5.55 2.64 -2.05
N CYS A 324 -5.80 2.90 -0.77
CA CYS A 324 -4.80 3.47 0.13
C CYS A 324 -3.86 2.40 0.71
N HIS A 325 -4.36 1.21 1.03
CA HIS A 325 -3.57 0.18 1.72
C HIS A 325 -2.88 -0.82 0.78
N THR A 326 -2.58 -0.42 -0.46
CA THR A 326 -1.86 -1.26 -1.43
C THR A 326 -0.87 -0.38 -2.19
N SER A 327 0.42 -0.67 -2.11
CA SER A 327 1.42 0.02 -2.93
C SER A 327 1.32 -0.38 -4.41
N GLU A 328 1.88 0.43 -5.30
CA GLU A 328 2.12 0.01 -6.68
C GLU A 328 3.02 -1.25 -6.68
N GLY A 329 2.61 -2.31 -7.39
CA GLY A 329 3.31 -3.60 -7.31
C GLY A 329 3.11 -4.38 -6.01
N GLY A 330 2.35 -3.84 -5.05
CA GLY A 330 2.14 -4.45 -3.74
C GLY A 330 1.08 -5.55 -3.74
N GLN A 331 1.11 -6.39 -2.71
CA GLN A 331 0.00 -7.30 -2.42
C GLN A 331 -1.19 -6.49 -1.84
N PRO A 332 -2.44 -6.81 -2.20
CA PRO A 332 -3.62 -6.14 -1.66
C PRO A 332 -3.61 -6.07 -0.14
N PHE A 333 -3.89 -4.88 0.43
CA PHE A 333 -3.86 -4.61 1.88
C PHE A 333 -2.47 -4.67 2.55
N GLY A 334 -1.39 -4.82 1.76
CA GLY A 334 -0.01 -4.86 2.23
C GLY A 334 0.61 -3.52 2.62
N GLY A 335 -0.08 -2.40 2.41
CA GLY A 335 0.41 -1.05 2.70
C GLY A 335 1.49 -0.59 1.73
N GLY A 336 2.28 0.40 2.15
CA GLY A 336 3.43 0.94 1.41
C GLY A 336 3.14 2.05 0.40
N LEU A 337 1.89 2.47 0.18
CA LEU A 337 1.57 3.61 -0.69
C LEU A 337 2.03 4.93 -0.05
N GLY A 338 2.81 5.72 -0.77
CA GLY A 338 3.32 7.01 -0.33
C GLY A 338 2.38 8.17 -0.68
N PHE A 339 2.04 9.00 0.30
CA PHE A 339 1.28 10.24 0.16
C PHE A 339 2.20 11.43 0.39
N VAL A 340 2.38 12.27 -0.63
CA VAL A 340 3.19 13.47 -0.53
C VAL A 340 2.35 14.59 0.09
N THR A 341 2.79 15.10 1.23
CA THR A 341 2.13 16.21 1.93
C THR A 341 3.07 17.41 2.01
N PRO A 342 2.57 18.62 2.30
CA PRO A 342 3.42 19.79 2.56
C PRO A 342 4.42 19.61 3.72
N PHE A 343 4.22 18.58 4.57
CA PHE A 343 5.04 18.29 5.73
C PHE A 343 5.94 17.06 5.55
N GLY A 344 5.98 16.47 4.36
CA GLY A 344 6.74 15.26 4.06
C GLY A 344 5.86 14.12 3.54
N THR A 345 6.43 12.91 3.47
CA THR A 345 5.75 11.75 2.89
C THR A 345 5.24 10.80 3.96
N LEU A 346 3.95 10.51 3.92
CA LEU A 346 3.30 9.48 4.74
C LEU A 346 3.23 8.18 3.95
N TYR A 347 3.34 7.02 4.61
CA TYR A 347 3.14 5.72 3.98
C TYR A 347 1.97 5.00 4.64
N SER A 348 1.09 4.40 3.82
CA SER A 348 0.01 3.54 4.32
C SER A 348 0.57 2.31 5.02
N THR A 349 -0.12 1.84 6.05
CA THR A 349 0.25 0.60 6.76
C THR A 349 -0.37 -0.63 6.12
N ASN A 350 0.22 -1.79 6.34
CA ASN A 350 -0.37 -3.09 6.09
C ASN A 350 -1.56 -3.30 7.04
N ILE A 351 -2.72 -3.67 6.50
CA ILE A 351 -3.95 -3.95 7.28
C ILE A 351 -4.45 -5.37 7.07
N SER A 352 -3.58 -6.26 6.60
CA SER A 352 -3.83 -7.71 6.57
C SER A 352 -3.80 -8.31 7.98
N THR A 353 -4.10 -9.60 8.08
CA THR A 353 -4.06 -10.34 9.36
C THR A 353 -2.64 -10.69 9.84
N HIS A 354 -1.59 -10.11 9.25
CA HIS A 354 -0.22 -10.35 9.71
C HIS A 354 -0.05 -9.86 11.16
N PRO A 355 0.48 -10.67 12.09
CA PRO A 355 0.58 -10.29 13.50
C PRO A 355 1.54 -9.12 13.76
N ASP A 356 2.73 -9.12 13.12
CA ASP A 356 3.74 -8.06 13.38
C ASP A 356 3.61 -6.82 12.48
N TYR A 357 3.27 -7.00 11.21
CA TYR A 357 3.25 -5.92 10.22
C TYR A 357 1.83 -5.41 9.93
N GLY A 358 0.83 -6.26 10.10
CA GLY A 358 -0.58 -5.97 9.82
C GLY A 358 -1.36 -5.58 11.07
N ILE A 359 -2.65 -5.89 11.06
CA ILE A 359 -3.58 -5.73 12.19
C ILE A 359 -3.94 -7.09 12.82
N GLY A 360 -3.12 -8.13 12.61
CA GLY A 360 -3.39 -9.48 13.11
C GLY A 360 -3.40 -9.59 14.63
N ASP A 361 -2.68 -8.71 15.32
CA ASP A 361 -2.59 -8.63 16.77
C ASP A 361 -3.50 -7.54 17.39
N TYR A 362 -4.34 -6.90 16.58
CA TYR A 362 -5.31 -5.90 17.04
C TYR A 362 -6.50 -6.59 17.68
N THR A 363 -7.05 -5.97 18.72
CA THR A 363 -8.42 -6.27 19.15
C THR A 363 -9.43 -5.50 18.29
N TYR A 364 -10.71 -5.89 18.32
CA TYR A 364 -11.77 -5.09 17.72
C TYR A 364 -11.77 -3.64 18.25
N GLN A 365 -11.44 -3.43 19.53
CA GLN A 365 -11.40 -2.08 20.11
C GLN A 365 -10.24 -1.24 19.55
N ASP A 366 -9.08 -1.85 19.32
CA ASP A 366 -7.94 -1.16 18.70
C ASP A 366 -8.28 -0.73 17.26
N PHE A 367 -8.97 -1.60 16.52
CA PHE A 367 -9.48 -1.29 15.18
C PHE A 367 -10.54 -0.18 15.22
N TYR A 368 -11.52 -0.28 16.12
CA TYR A 368 -12.54 0.76 16.32
C TYR A 368 -11.90 2.11 16.63
N ASP A 369 -10.97 2.16 17.59
CA ASP A 369 -10.27 3.39 17.98
C ASP A 369 -9.42 3.97 16.83
N SER A 370 -8.89 3.11 15.96
CA SER A 370 -8.17 3.55 14.77
C SER A 370 -9.11 4.25 13.77
N LEU A 371 -10.27 3.66 13.47
CA LEU A 371 -11.23 4.24 12.52
C LEU A 371 -11.99 5.45 13.08
N HIS A 372 -12.31 5.45 14.37
CA HIS A 372 -13.21 6.45 14.95
C HIS A 372 -12.50 7.58 15.70
N LYS A 373 -11.28 7.33 16.17
CA LYS A 373 -10.58 8.27 17.07
C LYS A 373 -9.18 8.62 16.57
N GLY A 374 -8.75 8.06 15.44
CA GLY A 374 -7.40 8.22 14.92
C GLY A 374 -6.34 7.73 15.91
N LYS A 375 -6.64 6.69 16.69
CA LYS A 375 -5.73 6.12 17.69
C LYS A 375 -5.41 4.67 17.34
N GLY A 376 -4.26 4.47 16.72
CA GLY A 376 -3.71 3.15 16.46
C GLY A 376 -3.04 2.54 17.71
N LYS A 377 -2.73 1.24 17.63
CA LYS A 377 -2.06 0.50 18.71
C LYS A 377 -0.71 1.10 19.10
N ASN A 378 0.02 1.63 18.12
CA ASN A 378 1.36 2.20 18.27
C ASN A 378 1.39 3.74 18.26
N GLY A 379 0.25 4.39 18.51
CA GLY A 379 0.14 5.86 18.60
C GLY A 379 -0.94 6.46 17.70
N TYR A 380 -1.02 7.79 17.71
CA TYR A 380 -2.04 8.53 16.94
C TYR A 380 -1.75 8.54 15.44
N LEU A 381 -2.81 8.45 14.64
CA LEU A 381 -2.80 8.41 13.19
C LEU A 381 -2.80 9.82 12.61
N TYR A 382 -2.09 10.01 11.50
CA TYR A 382 -2.20 11.23 10.72
C TYR A 382 -3.59 11.28 10.07
N PRO A 383 -4.24 12.45 9.98
CA PRO A 383 -5.57 12.59 9.39
C PRO A 383 -5.62 12.33 7.88
N ALA A 384 -4.50 11.97 7.25
CA ALA A 384 -4.49 11.35 5.93
C ALA A 384 -5.20 9.99 5.92
N MET A 385 -5.20 9.27 7.05
CA MET A 385 -6.20 8.23 7.30
C MET A 385 -7.50 8.95 7.69
N PRO A 386 -8.60 8.83 6.94
CA PRO A 386 -9.75 9.71 7.07
C PRO A 386 -10.67 9.31 8.24
N TYR A 387 -10.12 9.14 9.44
CA TYR A 387 -10.88 8.82 10.66
C TYR A 387 -11.85 9.94 11.06
N SER A 388 -11.59 11.19 10.62
CA SER A 388 -12.53 12.31 10.75
C SER A 388 -13.84 12.09 9.99
N SER A 389 -13.82 11.26 8.94
CA SER A 389 -15.01 10.86 8.20
C SER A 389 -15.51 9.48 8.67
N TYR A 390 -14.61 8.51 8.88
CA TYR A 390 -14.98 7.16 9.32
C TYR A 390 -15.61 7.07 10.71
N GLN A 391 -15.43 8.07 11.58
CA GLN A 391 -16.13 8.15 12.86
C GLN A 391 -17.67 8.11 12.74
N TYR A 392 -18.22 8.39 11.56
CA TYR A 392 -19.67 8.33 11.32
C TYR A 392 -20.16 6.93 10.94
N VAL A 393 -19.26 5.98 10.69
CA VAL A 393 -19.60 4.60 10.35
C VAL A 393 -20.23 3.92 11.56
N THR A 394 -21.31 3.19 11.37
CA THR A 394 -21.99 2.54 12.51
C THR A 394 -21.11 1.45 13.14
N GLU A 395 -21.36 1.14 14.41
CA GLU A 395 -20.71 0.01 15.10
C GLU A 395 -20.92 -1.31 14.35
N GLU A 396 -22.13 -1.54 13.80
CA GLU A 396 -22.45 -2.73 13.02
C GLU A 396 -21.61 -2.84 11.74
N ASP A 397 -21.50 -1.74 11.00
CA ASP A 397 -20.70 -1.67 9.77
C ASP A 397 -19.20 -1.75 10.08
N THR A 398 -18.75 -1.16 11.20
CA THR A 398 -17.36 -1.26 11.67
C THR A 398 -17.00 -2.71 12.00
N ARG A 399 -17.90 -3.46 12.66
CA ARG A 399 -17.74 -4.90 12.91
C ARG A 399 -17.72 -5.71 11.62
N ALA A 400 -18.52 -5.33 10.63
CA ALA A 400 -18.52 -5.99 9.33
C ALA A 400 -17.15 -5.85 8.64
N ILE A 401 -16.64 -4.61 8.55
CA ILE A 401 -15.32 -4.33 7.96
C ILE A 401 -14.22 -5.08 8.71
N TRP A 402 -14.23 -5.04 10.06
CA TRP A 402 -13.30 -5.83 10.87
C TRP A 402 -13.35 -7.31 10.52
N THR A 403 -14.55 -7.91 10.50
CA THR A 403 -14.74 -9.34 10.20
C THR A 403 -14.21 -9.70 8.81
N TYR A 404 -14.44 -8.84 7.80
CA TYR A 404 -13.86 -9.01 6.47
C TYR A 404 -12.33 -8.96 6.50
N LEU A 405 -11.72 -7.96 7.15
CA LEU A 405 -10.26 -7.85 7.27
C LEU A 405 -9.64 -8.98 8.09
N GLN A 406 -10.40 -9.61 8.99
CA GLN A 406 -9.95 -10.82 9.70
C GLN A 406 -10.06 -12.09 8.85
N SER A 407 -10.69 -12.02 7.67
CA SER A 407 -10.89 -13.15 6.75
C SER A 407 -9.93 -13.16 5.56
N ILE A 408 -9.20 -12.06 5.33
CA ILE A 408 -8.23 -11.93 4.23
C ILE A 408 -6.91 -12.61 4.57
N VAL A 409 -6.11 -12.86 3.54
CA VAL A 409 -4.80 -13.48 3.67
C VAL A 409 -3.82 -12.52 4.35
N SER A 410 -2.95 -13.07 5.20
CA SER A 410 -1.85 -12.35 5.81
C SER A 410 -0.83 -11.92 4.75
N VAL A 411 -0.43 -10.65 4.77
CA VAL A 411 0.57 -10.11 3.86
C VAL A 411 1.84 -9.81 4.65
N ASN A 412 2.95 -10.42 4.25
CA ASN A 412 4.25 -10.19 4.89
C ASN A 412 4.99 -9.02 4.21
N THR A 413 4.40 -7.83 4.28
CA THR A 413 5.02 -6.58 3.84
C THR A 413 5.28 -5.71 5.06
N VAL A 414 6.55 -5.38 5.28
CA VAL A 414 6.99 -4.49 6.37
C VAL A 414 6.53 -3.06 6.09
N ASN A 415 5.98 -2.40 7.11
CA ASN A 415 5.56 -1.01 7.01
C ASN A 415 6.75 -0.09 6.77
N THR A 416 6.64 0.79 5.77
CA THR A 416 7.62 1.85 5.53
C THR A 416 7.42 2.98 6.55
N GLU A 417 8.52 3.48 7.14
CA GLU A 417 8.44 4.60 8.07
C GLU A 417 8.10 5.92 7.37
N ASN A 418 7.28 6.74 8.03
CA ASN A 418 6.90 8.06 7.54
C ASN A 418 8.10 9.02 7.53
N LYS A 419 8.27 9.77 6.44
CA LYS A 419 9.32 10.78 6.28
C LYS A 419 8.74 12.18 6.47
N MET A 420 8.52 12.56 7.72
CA MET A 420 7.87 13.82 8.10
C MET A 420 8.87 14.82 8.67
N ILE A 421 8.69 16.12 8.39
CA ILE A 421 9.54 17.19 8.92
C ILE A 421 9.22 17.48 10.39
N PHE A 422 10.19 17.95 11.17
CA PHE A 422 9.91 18.44 12.52
C PHE A 422 9.03 19.71 12.48
N PRO A 423 8.01 19.84 13.36
CA PRO A 423 7.60 18.93 14.43
C PRO A 423 6.53 17.90 14.04
N SER A 424 6.10 17.84 12.77
CA SER A 424 5.03 16.94 12.30
C SER A 424 5.35 15.45 12.46
N ASN A 425 6.61 15.07 12.66
CA ASN A 425 7.04 13.70 13.00
C ASN A 425 6.70 13.27 14.44
N ILE A 426 6.32 14.18 15.33
CA ILE A 426 6.00 13.88 16.73
C ILE A 426 4.55 13.39 16.84
N ARG A 427 4.36 12.07 16.98
CA ARG A 427 3.03 11.43 17.08
C ARG A 427 2.15 11.96 18.22
N LEU A 428 2.72 12.38 19.34
CA LEU A 428 1.93 12.97 20.44
C LEU A 428 1.28 14.31 20.03
N GLY A 429 1.88 15.04 19.09
CA GLY A 429 1.28 16.27 18.54
C GLY A 429 -0.05 16.02 17.84
N LEU A 430 -0.29 14.80 17.33
CA LEU A 430 -1.55 14.42 16.72
C LEU A 430 -2.68 14.28 17.75
N LEU A 431 -2.39 13.98 19.01
CA LEU A 431 -3.41 14.07 20.07
C LEU A 431 -3.88 15.53 20.25
N ALA A 432 -2.94 16.48 20.28
CA ALA A 432 -3.29 17.90 20.36
C ALA A 432 -4.10 18.34 19.12
N TRP A 433 -3.76 17.81 17.95
CA TRP A 433 -4.54 18.02 16.72
C TRP A 433 -5.97 17.47 16.86
N ASN A 434 -6.15 16.24 17.35
CA ASN A 434 -7.47 15.64 17.56
C ASN A 434 -8.32 16.48 18.52
N ILE A 435 -7.73 16.93 19.64
CA ILE A 435 -8.44 17.79 20.62
C ILE A 435 -8.89 19.11 19.97
N ALA A 436 -8.11 19.67 19.06
CA ALA A 436 -8.40 20.95 18.42
C ALA A 436 -9.38 20.85 17.24
N PHE A 437 -9.32 19.76 16.46
CA PHE A 437 -9.94 19.71 15.13
C PHE A 437 -10.86 18.51 14.87
N LEU A 438 -10.84 17.45 15.69
CA LEU A 438 -11.73 16.30 15.49
C LEU A 438 -13.14 16.64 16.00
N ASP A 439 -14.08 16.85 15.08
CA ASP A 439 -15.49 17.04 15.42
C ASP A 439 -16.15 15.71 15.75
N THR A 440 -16.51 15.50 17.00
CA THR A 440 -17.13 14.24 17.48
C THR A 440 -18.66 14.29 17.49
N ASN A 441 -19.28 15.37 16.98
CA ASN A 441 -20.73 15.45 16.88
C ASN A 441 -21.26 14.45 15.84
N PRO A 442 -22.34 13.70 16.13
CA PRO A 442 -22.92 12.79 15.16
C PRO A 442 -23.52 13.55 13.98
N LEU A 443 -23.64 12.88 12.83
CA LEU A 443 -24.32 13.44 11.66
C LEU A 443 -25.78 13.76 11.99
N GLU A 444 -26.20 14.98 11.68
CA GLU A 444 -27.59 15.42 11.79
C GLU A 444 -28.43 14.81 10.66
N TYR A 445 -29.54 14.13 10.98
CA TYR A 445 -30.47 13.58 9.99
C TYR A 445 -31.87 14.18 10.17
N PRO A 446 -32.22 15.26 9.44
CA PRO A 446 -33.52 15.89 9.55
C PRO A 446 -34.66 14.90 9.26
N SER A 447 -35.75 14.99 10.06
CA SER A 447 -36.87 14.05 9.98
C SER A 447 -37.59 14.08 8.62
N TYR A 448 -37.64 15.25 7.98
CA TYR A 448 -38.29 15.47 6.68
C TYR A 448 -37.49 14.93 5.48
N ARG A 449 -36.21 14.57 5.64
CA ARG A 449 -35.40 13.99 4.56
C ARG A 449 -35.75 12.50 4.38
N PRO A 450 -35.87 12.01 3.12
CA PRO A 450 -36.19 10.62 2.84
C PRO A 450 -35.05 9.67 3.25
N ALA A 451 -35.33 8.38 3.34
CA ALA A 451 -34.35 7.36 3.71
C ALA A 451 -33.18 7.26 2.71
N THR A 452 -33.45 7.47 1.42
CA THR A 452 -32.45 7.48 0.35
C THR A 452 -31.44 8.62 0.55
N TRP A 453 -31.91 9.84 0.79
CA TRP A 453 -31.03 10.97 1.14
C TRP A 453 -30.18 10.69 2.39
N LYS A 454 -30.76 10.09 3.44
CA LYS A 454 -30.02 9.75 4.68
C LYS A 454 -28.93 8.70 4.41
N ARG A 455 -29.23 7.71 3.57
CA ARG A 455 -28.26 6.70 3.11
C ARG A 455 -27.14 7.36 2.30
N GLY A 456 -27.48 8.28 1.41
CA GLY A 456 -26.53 9.09 0.65
C GLY A 456 -25.58 9.87 1.55
N LYS A 457 -26.12 10.63 2.51
CA LYS A 457 -25.32 11.37 3.49
C LYS A 457 -24.35 10.46 4.26
N TYR A 458 -24.83 9.31 4.74
CA TYR A 458 -24.01 8.33 5.44
C TYR A 458 -22.83 7.85 4.60
N LEU A 459 -23.08 7.51 3.33
CA LEU A 459 -22.03 7.04 2.42
C LEU A 459 -21.08 8.18 2.03
N THR A 460 -21.58 9.36 1.70
CA THR A 460 -20.75 10.49 1.26
C THR A 460 -19.86 11.03 2.38
N MET A 461 -20.41 11.20 3.60
CA MET A 461 -19.68 11.79 4.73
C MET A 461 -18.88 10.75 5.53
N GLY A 462 -19.28 9.47 5.47
CA GLY A 462 -18.64 8.37 6.19
C GLY A 462 -17.63 7.64 5.31
N LEU A 463 -18.02 6.45 4.82
CA LEU A 463 -17.11 5.55 4.08
C LEU A 463 -16.60 6.14 2.77
N GLY A 464 -17.43 6.80 1.99
CA GLY A 464 -17.00 7.44 0.75
C GLY A 464 -16.17 8.70 0.96
N HIS A 465 -16.11 9.22 2.21
CA HIS A 465 -15.25 10.32 2.68
C HIS A 465 -15.07 11.49 1.70
N CYS A 466 -16.11 11.82 0.93
CA CYS A 466 -15.99 12.74 -0.21
C CYS A 466 -15.55 14.15 0.25
N SER A 467 -15.83 14.49 1.50
CA SER A 467 -15.39 15.74 2.13
C SER A 467 -13.88 15.86 2.26
N GLU A 468 -13.15 14.74 2.37
CA GLU A 468 -11.70 14.74 2.55
C GLU A 468 -10.95 15.28 1.33
N CYS A 469 -11.51 15.06 0.13
CA CYS A 469 -10.97 15.59 -1.12
C CYS A 469 -11.66 16.88 -1.57
N HIS A 470 -12.97 16.98 -1.41
CA HIS A 470 -13.73 18.10 -1.96
C HIS A 470 -13.94 19.27 -0.99
N THR A 471 -13.30 19.31 0.17
CA THR A 471 -13.43 20.45 1.11
C THR A 471 -12.08 21.11 1.34
N PRO A 472 -11.98 22.46 1.30
CA PRO A 472 -10.75 23.16 1.60
C PRO A 472 -10.19 22.80 2.98
N ARG A 473 -8.86 22.78 3.08
CA ARG A 473 -8.13 22.54 4.33
C ARG A 473 -7.46 23.80 4.85
N ASN A 474 -7.45 23.98 6.17
CA ASN A 474 -6.72 25.06 6.83
C ASN A 474 -5.20 24.76 6.88
N ILE A 475 -4.41 25.68 7.44
CA ILE A 475 -2.94 25.53 7.53
C ILE A 475 -2.49 24.29 8.34
N ALA A 476 -3.34 23.76 9.23
CA ALA A 476 -3.10 22.56 10.01
C ALA A 476 -3.62 21.29 9.30
N GLN A 477 -3.99 21.39 8.03
CA GLN A 477 -4.56 20.33 7.18
C GLN A 477 -5.90 19.76 7.69
N ALA A 478 -6.61 20.47 8.57
CA ALA A 478 -7.98 20.13 8.96
C ALA A 478 -8.99 20.69 7.96
N LEU A 479 -10.07 19.96 7.70
CA LEU A 479 -11.16 20.40 6.84
C LEU A 479 -11.82 21.68 7.39
N GLU A 480 -12.25 22.57 6.51
CA GLU A 480 -13.05 23.75 6.87
C GLU A 480 -14.56 23.44 6.73
N PRO A 481 -15.31 23.13 7.80
CA PRO A 481 -16.66 22.57 7.68
C PRO A 481 -17.68 23.53 7.04
N LYS A 482 -17.43 24.84 7.11
CA LYS A 482 -18.30 25.87 6.51
C LYS A 482 -18.11 26.00 4.99
N LYS A 483 -17.09 25.37 4.42
CA LYS A 483 -16.78 25.34 2.98
C LYS A 483 -16.94 23.93 2.41
N LEU A 484 -17.81 23.13 3.02
CA LEU A 484 -18.05 21.74 2.65
C LEU A 484 -18.26 21.63 1.14
N PHE A 485 -17.51 20.73 0.49
CA PHE A 485 -17.61 20.42 -0.94
C PHE A 485 -17.17 21.51 -1.94
N GLN A 486 -16.56 22.62 -1.51
CA GLN A 486 -16.09 23.71 -2.39
C GLN A 486 -14.77 23.41 -3.15
N GLY A 487 -14.29 22.17 -3.11
CA GLY A 487 -13.08 21.71 -3.78
C GLY A 487 -11.79 21.90 -2.96
N ASN A 488 -10.71 21.26 -3.38
CA ASN A 488 -9.37 21.41 -2.78
C ASN A 488 -8.28 20.97 -3.77
N LEU A 489 -7.09 21.57 -3.70
CA LEU A 489 -5.95 21.15 -4.51
C LEU A 489 -5.26 19.93 -3.87
N ILE A 490 -5.16 18.82 -4.62
CA ILE A 490 -4.58 17.54 -4.18
C ILE A 490 -3.77 16.95 -5.34
N ASP A 491 -2.49 16.64 -5.10
CA ASP A 491 -1.59 16.01 -6.08
C ASP A 491 -1.56 16.71 -7.47
N GLY A 492 -1.64 18.04 -7.46
CA GLY A 492 -1.63 18.87 -8.67
C GLY A 492 -2.94 18.83 -9.48
N TRP A 493 -4.01 18.27 -8.91
CA TRP A 493 -5.37 18.34 -9.44
C TRP A 493 -6.27 19.13 -8.50
N GLN A 494 -7.17 19.93 -9.06
CA GLN A 494 -8.19 20.59 -8.26
C GLN A 494 -9.36 19.61 -8.09
N ALA A 495 -9.53 19.01 -6.92
CA ALA A 495 -10.77 18.29 -6.63
C ALA A 495 -11.92 19.29 -6.81
N PRO A 496 -12.90 19.01 -7.69
CA PRO A 496 -13.84 20.04 -8.13
C PRO A 496 -14.81 20.42 -7.03
N ASP A 497 -15.41 21.59 -7.16
CA ASP A 497 -16.55 21.98 -6.34
C ASP A 497 -17.73 21.06 -6.68
N ILE A 498 -18.16 20.25 -5.70
CA ILE A 498 -19.30 19.33 -5.79
C ILE A 498 -20.46 19.79 -4.90
N THR A 499 -20.51 21.08 -4.56
CA THR A 499 -21.66 21.66 -3.88
C THR A 499 -22.93 21.46 -4.69
N ALA A 500 -24.07 21.36 -4.01
CA ALA A 500 -25.39 21.29 -4.63
C ALA A 500 -25.62 22.49 -5.56
N GLU A 501 -25.14 23.67 -5.17
CA GLU A 501 -25.16 24.87 -6.00
C GLU A 501 -24.40 24.67 -7.30
N GLN A 502 -23.12 24.27 -7.23
CA GLN A 502 -22.27 24.10 -8.41
C GLN A 502 -22.82 23.01 -9.34
N LEU A 503 -23.28 21.88 -8.78
CA LEU A 503 -23.89 20.79 -9.54
C LEU A 503 -25.18 21.25 -10.25
N TYR A 504 -26.03 22.01 -9.56
CA TYR A 504 -27.26 22.57 -10.14
C TYR A 504 -26.96 23.61 -11.24
N GLU A 505 -26.06 24.57 -10.96
CA GLU A 505 -25.63 25.60 -11.91
C GLU A 505 -25.05 24.98 -13.19
N THR A 506 -24.30 23.89 -13.06
CA THR A 506 -23.70 23.19 -14.21
C THR A 506 -24.58 22.09 -14.80
N GLY A 507 -25.83 21.99 -14.32
CA GLY A 507 -26.86 21.10 -14.88
C GLY A 507 -26.62 19.62 -14.66
N TRP A 508 -25.88 19.22 -13.62
CA TRP A 508 -25.85 17.83 -13.17
C TRP A 508 -27.20 17.44 -12.60
N ASN A 509 -27.55 16.18 -12.76
CA ASN A 509 -28.74 15.59 -12.16
C ASN A 509 -28.37 14.23 -11.53
N ILE A 510 -29.34 13.61 -10.85
CA ILE A 510 -29.13 12.32 -10.17
C ILE A 510 -28.64 11.26 -11.15
N VAL A 511 -29.19 11.19 -12.37
CA VAL A 511 -28.82 10.18 -13.37
C VAL A 511 -27.39 10.40 -13.85
N SER A 512 -27.04 11.62 -14.30
CA SER A 512 -25.72 11.93 -14.83
C SER A 512 -24.63 11.73 -13.78
N LEU A 513 -24.88 12.13 -12.52
CA LEU A 513 -23.93 11.94 -11.43
C LEU A 513 -23.81 10.47 -11.02
N THR A 514 -24.91 9.73 -11.02
CA THR A 514 -24.89 8.29 -10.77
C THR A 514 -24.08 7.54 -11.82
N ASP A 515 -24.30 7.84 -13.11
CA ASP A 515 -23.56 7.21 -14.20
C ASP A 515 -22.06 7.51 -14.09
N PHE A 516 -21.71 8.76 -13.79
CA PHE A 516 -20.32 9.17 -13.57
C PHE A 516 -19.67 8.39 -12.41
N LEU A 517 -20.31 8.34 -11.24
CA LEU A 517 -19.76 7.64 -10.08
C LEU A 517 -19.71 6.12 -10.29
N LYS A 518 -20.70 5.53 -10.99
CA LYS A 518 -20.80 4.08 -11.17
C LYS A 518 -19.88 3.54 -12.27
N THR A 519 -19.63 4.33 -13.31
CA THR A 519 -18.95 3.87 -14.53
C THR A 519 -17.72 4.69 -14.92
N GLY A 520 -17.51 5.83 -14.24
CA GLY A 520 -16.52 6.81 -14.61
C GLY A 520 -16.90 7.65 -15.82
N HIS A 521 -18.12 7.50 -16.36
CA HIS A 521 -18.57 8.16 -17.59
C HIS A 521 -20.01 8.67 -17.45
N SER A 522 -20.27 9.87 -17.97
CA SER A 522 -21.63 10.42 -18.10
C SER A 522 -21.69 11.41 -19.26
N GLU A 523 -22.89 11.95 -19.54
CA GLU A 523 -23.06 13.07 -20.47
C GLU A 523 -22.28 14.34 -20.06
N LYS A 524 -21.84 14.43 -18.80
CA LYS A 524 -21.08 15.57 -18.25
C LYS A 524 -19.57 15.36 -18.28
N GLY A 525 -19.09 14.19 -18.70
CA GLY A 525 -17.66 13.91 -18.84
C GLY A 525 -17.23 12.58 -18.22
N THR A 526 -15.91 12.41 -18.11
CA THR A 526 -15.25 11.17 -17.67
C THR A 526 -14.35 11.43 -16.46
N ALA A 527 -14.28 10.45 -15.55
CA ALA A 527 -13.40 10.49 -14.38
C ALA A 527 -11.92 10.33 -14.78
N PHE A 528 -11.06 11.18 -14.23
CA PHE A 528 -9.61 11.18 -14.39
C PHE A 528 -8.93 11.48 -13.04
N GLY A 529 -7.59 11.36 -12.99
CA GLY A 529 -6.83 11.61 -11.77
C GLY A 529 -7.29 10.75 -10.59
N GLY A 530 -7.31 11.32 -9.39
CA GLY A 530 -7.75 10.62 -8.17
C GLY A 530 -9.18 10.07 -8.26
N MET A 531 -10.10 10.77 -8.94
CA MET A 531 -11.47 10.30 -9.10
C MET A 531 -11.55 9.02 -9.95
N ALA A 532 -10.66 8.84 -10.93
CA ALA A 532 -10.62 7.58 -11.68
C ALA A 532 -10.23 6.40 -10.79
N GLU A 533 -9.31 6.59 -9.84
CA GLU A 533 -8.96 5.56 -8.86
C GLU A 533 -10.10 5.28 -7.88
N VAL A 534 -10.83 6.32 -7.43
CA VAL A 534 -12.03 6.13 -6.59
C VAL A 534 -13.10 5.34 -7.34
N VAL A 535 -13.36 5.65 -8.61
CA VAL A 535 -14.31 4.85 -9.40
C VAL A 535 -13.81 3.42 -9.56
N LYS A 536 -12.53 3.24 -9.87
CA LYS A 536 -11.91 1.94 -10.13
C LYS A 536 -11.92 1.02 -8.90
N ASN A 537 -11.63 1.55 -7.71
CA ASN A 537 -11.41 0.76 -6.50
C ASN A 537 -12.62 0.78 -5.53
N SER A 538 -13.56 1.73 -5.68
CA SER A 538 -14.70 1.93 -4.78
C SER A 538 -16.05 2.01 -5.49
N THR A 539 -16.43 3.17 -6.03
CA THR A 539 -17.84 3.48 -6.34
C THR A 539 -18.45 2.60 -7.43
N ARG A 540 -17.63 2.06 -8.35
CA ARG A 540 -18.10 1.10 -9.35
C ARG A 540 -18.58 -0.23 -8.75
N HIS A 541 -18.14 -0.59 -7.55
CA HIS A 541 -18.52 -1.85 -6.89
C HIS A 541 -19.77 -1.70 -6.02
N LEU A 542 -20.18 -0.46 -5.73
CA LEU A 542 -21.41 -0.19 -4.97
C LEU A 542 -22.66 -0.55 -5.75
N THR A 543 -23.75 -0.88 -5.06
CA THR A 543 -25.03 -1.05 -5.73
C THR A 543 -25.45 0.26 -6.42
N ARG A 544 -26.15 0.15 -7.55
CA ARG A 544 -26.68 1.34 -8.26
C ARG A 544 -27.49 2.23 -7.32
N GLN A 545 -28.29 1.62 -6.44
CA GLN A 545 -29.12 2.31 -5.45
C GLN A 545 -28.30 3.13 -4.45
N ASP A 546 -27.18 2.61 -3.96
CA ASP A 546 -26.31 3.35 -3.04
C ASP A 546 -25.59 4.51 -3.75
N VAL A 547 -25.19 4.33 -5.01
CA VAL A 547 -24.63 5.42 -5.83
C VAL A 547 -25.68 6.50 -6.13
N GLU A 548 -26.92 6.09 -6.43
CA GLU A 548 -28.05 7.02 -6.61
C GLU A 548 -28.37 7.79 -5.33
N ALA A 549 -28.26 7.14 -4.16
CA ALA A 549 -28.42 7.80 -2.88
C ALA A 549 -27.34 8.87 -2.63
N ILE A 550 -26.06 8.56 -2.96
CA ILE A 550 -24.96 9.55 -2.92
C ILE A 550 -25.28 10.73 -3.84
N ALA A 551 -25.71 10.45 -5.09
CA ALA A 551 -26.06 11.49 -6.04
C ALA A 551 -27.25 12.34 -5.56
N GLU A 552 -28.29 11.72 -4.98
CA GLU A 552 -29.43 12.41 -4.39
C GLU A 552 -28.99 13.34 -3.24
N TYR A 553 -28.10 12.89 -2.36
CA TYR A 553 -27.57 13.72 -1.27
C TYR A 553 -26.80 14.94 -1.80
N LEU A 554 -25.88 14.74 -2.73
CA LEU A 554 -25.05 15.81 -3.30
C LEU A 554 -25.90 16.83 -4.07
N ILE A 555 -26.88 16.38 -4.86
CA ILE A 555 -27.78 17.24 -5.64
C ILE A 555 -28.75 18.00 -4.73
N ALA A 556 -29.31 17.35 -3.71
CA ALA A 556 -30.33 17.96 -2.85
C ALA A 556 -29.75 18.87 -1.76
N GLY A 557 -28.42 18.84 -1.55
CA GLY A 557 -27.72 19.67 -0.59
C GLY A 557 -27.98 19.36 0.88
N ASP A 558 -27.28 20.06 1.74
CA ASP A 558 -27.40 20.00 3.21
C ASP A 558 -26.90 21.31 3.84
N LYS A 559 -26.92 21.40 5.17
CA LYS A 559 -26.28 22.48 5.93
C LYS A 559 -24.84 22.72 5.45
N TYR A 560 -24.52 23.98 5.15
CA TYR A 560 -23.26 24.44 4.51
C TYR A 560 -23.07 24.03 3.04
N ASN A 561 -24.10 23.46 2.42
CA ASN A 561 -24.15 23.05 1.02
C ASN A 561 -25.58 23.25 0.46
N GLU A 562 -26.12 24.46 0.61
CA GLU A 562 -27.47 24.81 0.16
C GLU A 562 -27.41 25.51 -1.21
N ILE A 563 -28.48 25.38 -2.00
CA ILE A 563 -28.60 26.08 -3.29
C ILE A 563 -29.17 27.47 -3.02
N GLU A 564 -28.43 28.52 -3.35
CA GLU A 564 -28.95 29.87 -3.22
C GLU A 564 -30.11 30.13 -4.22
N PRO A 565 -31.20 30.82 -3.82
CA PRO A 565 -32.41 30.95 -4.65
C PRO A 565 -32.23 31.63 -6.01
N HIS A 566 -31.13 32.38 -6.20
CA HIS A 566 -30.86 33.17 -7.38
C HIS A 566 -30.01 32.45 -8.43
N ILE A 567 -29.52 31.25 -8.11
CA ILE A 567 -28.68 30.45 -9.00
C ILE A 567 -29.57 29.80 -10.06
N VAL A 568 -29.09 29.80 -11.30
CA VAL A 568 -29.79 29.21 -12.45
C VAL A 568 -28.84 28.32 -13.24
N PRO A 569 -29.33 27.24 -13.88
CA PRO A 569 -28.51 26.41 -14.74
C PRO A 569 -27.92 27.21 -15.91
N ILE A 570 -26.62 27.05 -16.13
CA ILE A 570 -25.90 27.62 -17.27
C ILE A 570 -26.21 26.77 -18.51
N ILE A 571 -26.60 27.44 -19.60
CA ILE A 571 -26.77 26.82 -20.91
C ILE A 571 -25.65 27.34 -21.81
N PRO A 572 -24.65 26.51 -22.17
CA PRO A 572 -23.60 26.93 -23.07
C PRO A 572 -24.14 27.32 -24.45
N PRO A 573 -23.66 28.41 -25.06
CA PRO A 573 -24.16 28.88 -26.36
C PRO A 573 -23.76 27.96 -27.53
N GLY A 574 -22.71 27.15 -27.38
CA GLY A 574 -22.09 26.42 -28.47
C GLY A 574 -21.35 27.33 -29.46
N PHE A 575 -20.77 26.73 -30.51
CA PHE A 575 -20.09 27.49 -31.56
C PHE A 575 -21.04 28.10 -32.61
N GLY A 576 -22.30 27.66 -32.67
CA GLY A 576 -23.28 28.18 -33.64
C GLY A 576 -22.76 28.14 -35.08
N ASP A 577 -22.88 29.26 -35.80
CA ASP A 577 -22.45 29.38 -37.20
C ASP A 577 -20.93 29.25 -37.39
N LEU A 578 -20.11 29.48 -36.35
CA LEU A 578 -18.65 29.30 -36.44
C LEU A 578 -18.30 27.86 -36.82
N ALA A 579 -19.08 26.88 -36.31
CA ALA A 579 -18.89 25.46 -36.60
C ALA A 579 -19.00 25.11 -38.11
N ASN A 580 -19.69 25.95 -38.88
CA ASN A 580 -19.98 25.73 -40.30
C ASN A 580 -19.05 26.52 -41.24
N ARG A 581 -18.14 27.35 -40.72
CA ARG A 581 -17.21 28.16 -41.52
C ARG A 581 -15.95 27.36 -41.88
N PRO A 582 -15.37 27.56 -43.07
CA PRO A 582 -14.09 26.95 -43.42
C PRO A 582 -12.96 27.52 -42.55
N VAL A 583 -12.03 26.67 -42.11
CA VAL A 583 -10.84 27.06 -41.35
C VAL A 583 -9.81 27.68 -42.30
N THR A 584 -9.41 28.93 -42.07
CA THR A 584 -8.65 29.73 -43.04
C THR A 584 -7.30 30.28 -42.52
N GLN A 585 -7.06 30.31 -41.21
CA GLN A 585 -5.82 30.81 -40.60
C GLN A 585 -4.97 29.67 -40.02
N THR A 586 -3.64 29.80 -39.97
CA THR A 586 -2.72 28.84 -39.34
C THR A 586 -2.31 29.27 -37.92
N ILE A 587 -1.97 28.32 -37.03
CA ILE A 587 -1.61 28.61 -35.62
C ILE A 587 -0.53 29.69 -35.47
N ASN A 588 0.46 29.74 -36.38
CA ASN A 588 1.56 30.70 -36.34
C ASN A 588 1.16 32.15 -36.67
N GLU A 589 -0.05 32.35 -37.20
CA GLU A 589 -0.57 33.68 -37.58
C GLU A 589 -1.40 34.33 -36.46
N ILE A 590 -1.57 33.64 -35.33
CA ILE A 590 -2.35 34.13 -34.19
C ILE A 590 -1.43 34.90 -33.24
N ASP A 591 -1.64 36.22 -33.16
CA ASP A 591 -0.82 37.15 -32.40
C ASP A 591 -0.97 36.97 -30.86
N ASP A 592 0.15 36.85 -30.17
CA ASP A 592 0.25 36.82 -28.70
C ASP A 592 -0.21 38.14 -28.04
N SER A 593 -0.28 39.24 -28.81
CA SER A 593 -0.60 40.59 -28.31
C SER A 593 -2.09 40.89 -28.16
N LEU A 594 -2.98 40.01 -28.64
CA LEU A 594 -4.44 40.09 -28.50
C LEU A 594 -4.88 39.81 -27.04
N ASN A 595 -4.43 40.65 -26.11
CA ASN A 595 -4.85 40.61 -24.72
C ASN A 595 -6.27 41.18 -24.60
N ILE A 596 -7.20 40.41 -24.03
CA ILE A 596 -8.45 40.91 -23.47
C ILE A 596 -8.11 41.65 -22.15
N ALA A 597 -7.32 42.72 -22.24
CA ALA A 597 -7.16 43.66 -21.14
C ALA A 597 -8.27 44.70 -21.28
N SER A 598 -9.27 44.58 -20.40
CA SER A 598 -10.34 45.55 -20.14
C SER A 598 -9.99 46.99 -20.55
N ASN A 599 -10.64 47.51 -21.60
CA ASN A 599 -10.82 48.95 -21.70
C ASN A 599 -12.04 49.31 -22.54
N THR A 600 -13.01 49.90 -21.85
CA THR A 600 -14.17 50.61 -22.36
C THR A 600 -13.80 51.55 -23.53
N LYS A 601 -14.36 51.34 -24.74
CA LYS A 601 -14.76 52.43 -25.65
C LYS A 601 -15.57 51.92 -26.85
N THR A 602 -16.86 52.20 -26.76
CA THR A 602 -17.94 52.20 -27.76
C THR A 602 -17.51 52.37 -29.23
N GLY A 603 -17.94 51.41 -30.08
CA GLY A 603 -18.22 51.64 -31.51
C GLY A 603 -17.33 50.93 -32.53
N ILE A 604 -16.16 50.42 -32.10
CA ILE A 604 -15.22 49.61 -32.93
C ILE A 604 -15.26 48.12 -32.51
N GLU A 605 -15.98 47.79 -31.44
CA GLU A 605 -15.90 46.51 -30.72
C GLU A 605 -16.47 45.29 -31.46
N THR A 606 -17.46 45.40 -32.35
CA THR A 606 -18.13 44.20 -32.92
C THR A 606 -17.34 43.47 -34.02
N LEU A 607 -16.62 44.20 -34.88
CA LEU A 607 -15.80 43.60 -35.94
C LEU A 607 -14.51 42.98 -35.38
N ASP A 608 -13.90 43.62 -34.38
CA ASP A 608 -12.71 43.10 -33.69
C ASP A 608 -13.03 41.85 -32.86
N ILE A 609 -14.18 41.85 -32.17
CA ILE A 609 -14.69 40.66 -31.46
C ILE A 609 -15.02 39.52 -32.43
N GLN A 610 -15.71 39.79 -33.56
CA GLN A 610 -16.01 38.73 -34.54
C GLN A 610 -14.74 38.14 -35.16
N ASN A 611 -13.76 38.98 -35.51
CA ASN A 611 -12.47 38.53 -36.04
C ASN A 611 -11.69 37.73 -34.99
N HIS A 612 -11.73 38.14 -33.72
CA HIS A 612 -11.10 37.41 -32.62
C HIS A 612 -11.78 36.06 -32.35
N GLU A 613 -13.11 36.00 -32.34
CA GLU A 613 -13.86 34.74 -32.18
C GLU A 613 -13.63 33.78 -33.34
N GLU A 614 -13.51 34.29 -34.56
CA GLU A 614 -13.17 33.47 -35.73
C GLU A 614 -11.73 32.94 -35.64
N ALA A 615 -10.77 33.77 -35.21
CA ALA A 615 -9.39 33.33 -34.96
C ALA A 615 -9.32 32.26 -33.86
N MET A 616 -10.04 32.45 -32.75
CA MET A 616 -10.09 31.46 -31.66
C MET A 616 -10.80 30.17 -32.06
N TYR A 617 -11.87 30.26 -32.87
CA TYR A 617 -12.50 29.07 -33.44
C TYR A 617 -11.56 28.32 -34.39
N ASN A 618 -10.80 29.03 -35.24
CA ASN A 618 -9.81 28.42 -36.12
C ASN A 618 -8.72 27.71 -35.32
N LEU A 619 -8.24 28.32 -34.22
CA LEU A 619 -7.30 27.70 -33.30
C LEU A 619 -7.89 26.45 -32.65
N TYR A 620 -9.12 26.53 -32.15
CA TYR A 620 -9.85 25.39 -31.61
C TYR A 620 -9.95 24.26 -32.63
N ALA A 621 -10.38 24.55 -33.86
CA ALA A 621 -10.59 23.55 -34.89
C ALA A 621 -9.29 22.79 -35.26
N GLN A 622 -8.15 23.50 -35.27
CA GLN A 622 -6.83 22.94 -35.54
C GLN A 622 -6.22 22.15 -34.38
N THR A 623 -6.57 22.50 -33.14
CA THR A 623 -5.96 21.91 -31.94
C THR A 623 -6.87 20.88 -31.27
N CYS A 624 -8.10 21.26 -30.93
CA CYS A 624 -9.04 20.43 -30.17
C CYS A 624 -10.09 19.76 -31.08
N GLY A 625 -10.56 20.45 -32.13
CA GLY A 625 -11.72 20.06 -32.94
C GLY A 625 -11.53 18.79 -33.78
N ALA A 626 -10.29 18.42 -34.08
CA ALA A 626 -9.98 17.14 -34.73
C ALA A 626 -10.50 15.95 -33.91
N CYS A 627 -10.36 16.02 -32.59
CA CYS A 627 -10.82 14.97 -31.67
C CYS A 627 -12.21 15.29 -31.10
N HIS A 628 -12.41 16.49 -30.56
CA HIS A 628 -13.65 16.88 -29.88
C HIS A 628 -14.78 17.33 -30.82
N GLY A 629 -14.56 17.30 -32.13
CA GLY A 629 -15.53 17.69 -33.15
C GLY A 629 -15.55 19.20 -33.39
N PRO A 630 -15.92 19.66 -34.60
CA PRO A 630 -16.02 21.08 -34.92
C PRO A 630 -17.12 21.80 -34.13
N ASP A 631 -18.12 21.07 -33.64
CA ASP A 631 -19.21 21.59 -32.80
C ASP A 631 -19.00 21.33 -31.29
N GLY A 632 -17.86 20.75 -30.91
CA GLY A 632 -17.53 20.43 -29.52
C GLY A 632 -18.36 19.30 -28.90
N LYS A 633 -19.17 18.57 -29.66
CA LYS A 633 -20.01 17.47 -29.14
C LYS A 633 -19.27 16.15 -28.94
N GLY A 634 -17.96 16.14 -29.18
CA GLY A 634 -17.13 14.95 -29.06
C GLY A 634 -17.30 14.01 -30.25
N ARG A 635 -16.57 12.90 -30.19
CA ARG A 635 -16.62 11.83 -31.18
C ARG A 635 -16.57 10.50 -30.43
N ALA A 636 -17.55 9.64 -30.65
CA ALA A 636 -17.66 8.34 -29.98
C ALA A 636 -16.36 7.53 -30.12
N GLY A 637 -15.84 7.01 -29.01
CA GLY A 637 -14.58 6.26 -28.95
C GLY A 637 -13.30 7.08 -29.16
N ILE A 638 -13.41 8.38 -29.48
CA ILE A 638 -12.27 9.26 -29.77
C ILE A 638 -12.08 10.26 -28.64
N ALA A 639 -13.07 11.10 -28.36
CA ALA A 639 -12.96 12.14 -27.35
C ALA A 639 -14.34 12.51 -26.77
N PRO A 640 -14.42 12.87 -25.48
CA PRO A 640 -15.66 13.28 -24.86
C PRO A 640 -16.19 14.58 -25.47
N ALA A 641 -17.48 14.83 -25.30
CA ALA A 641 -18.04 16.15 -25.54
C ALA A 641 -17.34 17.18 -24.65
N LEU A 642 -16.98 18.31 -25.24
CA LEU A 642 -16.59 19.51 -24.50
C LEU A 642 -17.83 20.37 -24.23
N LEU A 643 -18.78 20.42 -25.16
CA LEU A 643 -20.07 21.06 -24.94
C LEU A 643 -20.72 20.46 -23.69
N ASN A 644 -21.05 21.31 -22.71
CA ASN A 644 -21.71 20.92 -21.46
C ASN A 644 -20.87 19.96 -20.57
N ASN A 645 -19.54 19.96 -20.73
CA ASN A 645 -18.63 19.15 -19.93
C ASN A 645 -18.31 19.81 -18.58
N GLY A 646 -18.38 19.04 -17.49
CA GLY A 646 -18.17 19.53 -16.12
C GLY A 646 -16.87 20.30 -15.93
N ILE A 647 -15.75 19.82 -16.49
CA ILE A 647 -14.41 20.43 -16.29
C ILE A 647 -14.39 21.88 -16.77
N ILE A 648 -14.95 22.14 -17.96
CA ILE A 648 -14.96 23.50 -18.53
C ILE A 648 -16.10 24.37 -17.96
N MET A 649 -17.06 23.73 -17.30
CA MET A 649 -18.18 24.39 -16.62
C MET A 649 -17.88 24.73 -15.16
N HIS A 650 -16.79 24.25 -14.55
CA HIS A 650 -16.44 24.65 -13.17
C HIS A 650 -16.14 26.14 -13.07
N LYS A 651 -16.40 26.77 -11.92
CA LYS A 651 -16.08 28.20 -11.69
C LYS A 651 -14.58 28.47 -11.80
N ASP A 652 -13.78 27.63 -11.14
CA ASP A 652 -12.31 27.64 -11.22
C ASP A 652 -11.82 27.07 -12.57
N PRO A 653 -10.97 27.79 -13.32
CA PRO A 653 -10.39 27.28 -14.57
C PRO A 653 -9.21 26.30 -14.40
N TYR A 654 -8.71 26.05 -13.18
CA TYR A 654 -7.50 25.27 -12.94
C TYR A 654 -7.44 23.97 -13.73
N ASP A 655 -8.43 23.07 -13.58
CA ASP A 655 -8.41 21.77 -14.25
C ASP A 655 -8.55 21.89 -15.77
N THR A 656 -9.25 22.90 -16.28
CA THR A 656 -9.31 23.14 -17.73
C THR A 656 -7.91 23.43 -18.28
N ILE A 657 -7.12 24.22 -17.54
CA ILE A 657 -5.74 24.57 -17.89
C ILE A 657 -4.83 23.34 -17.69
N ALA A 658 -4.94 22.66 -16.56
CA ALA A 658 -4.10 21.51 -16.21
C ALA A 658 -4.29 20.35 -17.19
N VAL A 659 -5.52 20.02 -17.56
CA VAL A 659 -5.84 19.00 -18.57
C VAL A 659 -5.23 19.36 -19.93
N ALA A 660 -5.32 20.61 -20.37
CA ALA A 660 -4.73 21.03 -21.64
C ALA A 660 -3.19 20.97 -21.62
N ILE A 661 -2.56 21.36 -20.51
CA ILE A 661 -1.10 21.30 -20.35
C ILE A 661 -0.64 19.84 -20.26
N ARG A 662 -1.26 19.03 -19.43
CA ARG A 662 -0.80 17.66 -19.11
C ARG A 662 -1.19 16.64 -20.16
N GLY A 663 -2.31 16.87 -20.86
CA GLY A 663 -3.03 15.80 -21.53
C GLY A 663 -3.71 14.87 -20.51
N LEU A 664 -4.40 13.85 -21.01
CA LEU A 664 -5.07 12.83 -20.20
C LEU A 664 -4.89 11.45 -20.80
N MET A 665 -4.66 10.47 -19.93
CA MET A 665 -4.75 9.06 -20.30
C MET A 665 -6.10 8.51 -19.85
N PRO A 666 -6.80 7.73 -20.68
CA PRO A 666 -7.99 7.00 -20.24
C PRO A 666 -7.62 6.01 -19.12
N SER A 667 -8.57 5.79 -18.22
CA SER A 667 -8.47 4.83 -17.10
C SER A 667 -8.98 3.43 -17.46
N TYR A 668 -9.28 3.21 -18.76
CA TYR A 668 -9.81 1.98 -19.39
C TYR A 668 -10.82 1.18 -18.54
N MET A 669 -11.63 1.84 -17.72
CA MET A 669 -12.46 1.20 -16.69
C MET A 669 -13.62 0.37 -17.26
N ASN A 670 -14.18 0.81 -18.39
CA ASN A 670 -15.18 0.09 -19.16
C ASN A 670 -14.74 0.06 -20.62
N ARG A 671 -14.31 -1.12 -21.08
CA ARG A 671 -13.57 -1.28 -22.33
C ARG A 671 -14.29 -0.71 -23.57
N GLY A 672 -15.63 -0.71 -23.57
CA GLY A 672 -16.45 -0.21 -24.68
C GLY A 672 -16.75 1.29 -24.68
N THR A 673 -16.38 2.04 -23.64
CA THR A 673 -16.79 3.46 -23.49
C THR A 673 -15.64 4.44 -23.28
N ASN A 674 -14.39 3.99 -23.34
CA ASN A 674 -13.23 4.87 -23.14
C ASN A 674 -12.91 5.70 -24.39
N PHE A 675 -12.19 6.79 -24.14
CA PHE A 675 -11.69 7.69 -25.17
C PHE A 675 -10.21 7.44 -25.46
N MET A 676 -9.71 7.99 -26.57
CA MET A 676 -8.28 7.99 -26.86
C MET A 676 -7.53 8.90 -25.87
N PRO A 677 -6.22 8.67 -25.64
CA PRO A 677 -5.39 9.61 -24.92
C PRO A 677 -5.49 11.03 -25.49
N MET A 678 -5.66 12.01 -24.60
CA MET A 678 -5.65 13.42 -24.95
C MET A 678 -4.20 13.93 -24.94
N SER A 679 -3.78 14.52 -26.05
CA SER A 679 -2.45 15.11 -26.23
C SER A 679 -2.17 16.26 -25.25
N SER A 680 -0.89 16.42 -24.88
CA SER A 680 -0.40 17.58 -24.14
C SER A 680 -0.18 18.78 -25.07
N PHE A 681 -0.61 19.96 -24.64
CA PHE A 681 -0.34 21.24 -25.32
C PHE A 681 0.75 22.05 -24.64
N ASN A 682 1.50 21.47 -23.69
CA ASN A 682 2.53 22.14 -22.90
C ASN A 682 3.55 22.90 -23.78
N THR A 683 3.99 22.31 -24.89
CA THR A 683 5.01 22.90 -25.77
C THR A 683 4.45 23.38 -27.12
N VAL A 684 3.13 23.25 -27.33
CA VAL A 684 2.47 23.53 -28.61
C VAL A 684 1.94 24.96 -28.68
N LEU A 685 1.41 25.48 -27.58
CA LEU A 685 0.82 26.82 -27.50
C LEU A 685 1.55 27.66 -26.45
N SER A 686 1.71 28.96 -26.73
CA SER A 686 2.18 29.93 -25.74
C SER A 686 1.17 30.05 -24.59
N ASP A 687 1.61 30.55 -23.42
CA ASP A 687 0.70 30.79 -22.29
C ASP A 687 -0.42 31.77 -22.64
N ALA A 688 -0.14 32.76 -23.50
CA ALA A 688 -1.13 33.71 -23.98
C ALA A 688 -2.15 33.05 -24.93
N GLN A 689 -1.67 32.27 -25.90
CA GLN A 689 -2.53 31.54 -26.84
C GLN A 689 -3.42 30.52 -26.11
N LEU A 690 -2.86 29.77 -25.17
CA LEU A 690 -3.60 28.79 -24.40
C LEU A 690 -4.65 29.47 -23.51
N ALA A 691 -4.31 30.58 -22.86
CA ALA A 691 -5.25 31.35 -22.04
C ALA A 691 -6.44 31.87 -22.86
N GLN A 692 -6.18 32.44 -24.04
CA GLN A 692 -7.23 32.94 -24.95
C GLN A 692 -8.11 31.79 -25.47
N LEU A 693 -7.49 30.70 -25.94
CA LEU A 693 -8.21 29.53 -26.45
C LEU A 693 -9.12 28.92 -25.36
N LEU A 694 -8.60 28.70 -24.15
CA LEU A 694 -9.38 28.10 -23.07
C LEU A 694 -10.47 29.05 -22.56
N THR A 695 -10.23 30.36 -22.58
CA THR A 695 -11.28 31.37 -22.31
C THR A 695 -12.41 31.24 -23.33
N PHE A 696 -12.08 31.18 -24.62
CA PHE A 696 -13.05 31.02 -25.70
C PHE A 696 -13.82 29.69 -25.58
N VAL A 697 -13.13 28.58 -25.34
CA VAL A 697 -13.74 27.25 -25.16
C VAL A 697 -14.67 27.22 -23.96
N ARG A 698 -14.25 27.75 -22.80
CA ARG A 698 -15.10 27.81 -21.60
C ARG A 698 -16.30 28.73 -21.79
N ASN A 699 -16.13 29.82 -22.52
CA ASN A 699 -17.24 30.71 -22.85
C ASN A 699 -18.27 30.05 -23.76
N ARG A 700 -17.80 29.44 -24.86
CA ARG A 700 -18.70 28.88 -25.87
C ARG A 700 -19.28 27.53 -25.50
N LEU A 701 -18.47 26.63 -24.94
CA LEU A 701 -18.87 25.26 -24.66
C LEU A 701 -19.22 25.00 -23.19
N GLY A 702 -18.75 25.86 -22.27
CA GLY A 702 -19.03 25.78 -20.83
C GLY A 702 -19.94 26.89 -20.29
N GLY A 703 -20.25 27.92 -21.09
CA GLY A 703 -21.06 29.06 -20.69
C GLY A 703 -20.43 29.96 -19.61
N ARG A 704 -19.10 29.92 -19.44
CA ARG A 704 -18.38 30.71 -18.42
C ARG A 704 -17.82 32.02 -18.99
N THR A 705 -17.96 33.11 -18.23
CA THR A 705 -17.44 34.43 -18.63
C THR A 705 -16.10 34.79 -17.98
N VAL A 706 -15.62 33.94 -17.07
CA VAL A 706 -14.33 34.14 -16.39
C VAL A 706 -13.19 34.04 -17.40
N ILE A 707 -12.38 35.09 -17.49
CA ILE A 707 -11.20 35.17 -18.35
C ILE A 707 -10.05 34.41 -17.70
N ILE A 708 -9.37 33.56 -18.48
CA ILE A 708 -8.08 32.96 -18.12
C ILE A 708 -6.98 33.88 -18.60
N THR A 709 -6.02 34.21 -17.74
CA THR A 709 -4.85 35.02 -18.11
C THR A 709 -3.64 34.14 -18.40
N ALA A 710 -2.67 34.66 -19.16
CA ALA A 710 -1.39 33.99 -19.37
C ALA A 710 -0.69 33.66 -18.04
N LYS A 711 -0.83 34.54 -17.03
CA LYS A 711 -0.29 34.33 -15.69
C LYS A 711 -0.92 33.13 -14.99
N ASP A 712 -2.22 32.88 -15.18
CA ASP A 712 -2.89 31.71 -14.61
C ASP A 712 -2.31 30.43 -15.22
N VAL A 713 -2.09 30.41 -16.53
CA VAL A 713 -1.43 29.29 -17.22
C VAL A 713 -0.03 29.06 -16.69
N THR A 714 0.79 30.11 -16.58
CA THR A 714 2.14 30.02 -15.99
C THR A 714 2.11 29.49 -14.56
N ASN A 715 1.14 29.89 -13.75
CA ASN A 715 1.01 29.42 -12.37
C ASN A 715 0.64 27.94 -12.33
N VAL A 716 -0.33 27.50 -13.14
CA VAL A 716 -0.71 26.08 -13.22
C VAL A 716 0.48 25.22 -13.65
N ARG A 717 1.28 25.65 -14.63
CA ARG A 717 2.52 24.94 -15.00
C ARG A 717 3.46 24.75 -13.83
N LYS A 718 3.72 25.82 -13.07
CA LYS A 718 4.59 25.77 -11.89
C LYS A 718 4.06 24.85 -10.80
N GLU A 719 2.75 24.84 -10.57
CA GLU A 719 2.14 23.93 -9.60
C GLU A 719 2.24 22.47 -10.07
N LEU A 720 1.99 22.20 -11.35
CA LEU A 720 2.19 20.87 -11.92
C LEU A 720 3.65 20.40 -11.76
N GLU A 721 4.63 21.26 -12.06
CA GLU A 721 6.06 20.96 -11.86
C GLU A 721 6.39 20.63 -10.40
N LYS A 722 5.88 21.42 -9.44
CA LYS A 722 6.05 21.14 -8.00
C LYS A 722 5.42 19.82 -7.58
N SER A 723 4.30 19.45 -8.19
CA SER A 723 3.62 18.18 -7.97
C SER A 723 4.26 17.01 -8.75
N GLY A 724 5.44 17.21 -9.37
CA GLY A 724 6.22 16.17 -10.02
C GLY A 724 5.92 15.95 -11.50
N TYR A 725 5.15 16.82 -12.15
CA TYR A 725 4.95 16.78 -13.60
C TYR A 725 6.12 17.43 -14.36
N ILE A 726 6.88 16.63 -15.11
CA ILE A 726 8.10 17.09 -15.83
C ILE A 726 7.84 17.37 -17.32
N GLY A 727 6.62 17.75 -17.71
CA GLY A 727 6.38 18.37 -19.02
C GLY A 727 6.37 17.46 -20.25
N ALA A 728 6.17 16.15 -20.09
CA ALA A 728 5.76 15.22 -21.14
C ALA A 728 5.15 13.96 -20.51
N ILE A 729 4.22 13.31 -21.20
CA ILE A 729 3.71 12.01 -20.78
C ILE A 729 4.90 11.02 -20.86
N HIS A 730 5.41 10.60 -19.69
CA HIS A 730 6.56 9.72 -19.46
C HIS A 730 7.97 10.28 -19.71
N GLN A 731 8.60 10.80 -18.65
CA GLN A 731 9.93 10.32 -18.27
C GLN A 731 9.80 9.66 -16.88
N PRO A 732 10.21 8.39 -16.71
CA PRO A 732 10.31 7.82 -15.37
C PRO A 732 11.31 8.66 -14.56
N MET A 733 11.03 8.88 -13.27
CA MET A 733 12.09 9.25 -12.35
C MET A 733 13.06 8.06 -12.29
N GLU A 734 14.29 8.26 -12.75
CA GLU A 734 15.41 7.32 -12.54
C GLU A 734 15.74 7.16 -11.06
#